data_AF-A0A3D5HPB8-F1
#
_entry.id   AF-A0A3D5HPB8-F1
#
_cell.length_a   1.000
_cell.length_b   1.000
_cell.length_c   1.000
_cell.angle_alpha   90.00
_cell.angle_beta   90.00
_cell.angle_gamma   90.00
#
_symmetry.space_group_name_H-M   'P 1'
#
loop_
_entity.id
_entity.type
_entity.pdbx_description
1 polymer ?
#
loop_
_entity_poly.entity_id
_entity_poly.type
_entity_poly.pdbx_seq_one_letter_code
_entity_poly.pdbx_strand_id
1 'polypeptide(L)'
;MLLKNILITSLSIFACTAFTQDSKKVLIIGIDGCRSDVLQYANTPNIDDLTAQSIHSYSGLNNDITYSGPGWSAMMTGVWSEKHGVTDNSFSGSNFDEYPHFIKRVEDFNSDLYTVSISQWHPINNSIVLDHADYKYNAPTEADVTAEALEQLENENPDVIFLQYDEVDHAGHGYGFSQDITEYVASIESVDTQIGFVLNGLYARENYDSENWLIILSTDHGGLGTSHGGNSLQEEIIFYIASNKNISQYEITADTIEIIDETDCIENNKHLTFDDGDDMVDIPHFSELDFGADQDFTIECRVKTSIAEDVSIIGNKDWDNGVNDGFVFSFKFANGPEWKINIGDGTNRIDINDGGAIADNKWHHLAASFDRDGQAKMYQDGILISSIDMSSIGDIDNSAPLRFGSDIDGEYHYNGALEEVRLWNGLVSELEINDWQCISLDNTHPSYSSLIGYWPLNENQGSIAYDLSALENDGTITNSNWSSLDSIISYENTPRINDVAITALNWLCIEIEDSWNIEGFNWVDSLAIVEEVIDGAPGSLRSVIDNSCSADSIYFAPALDGQDFLLNKEIEIPHNLNIIGSGISNTSISSNYANRAFYIQLGVNLSLHNMKIHKTQEESNGGAIYNQGDLLLKDVLLIDNYEGPLLKALTNEGNIEIFNTVKVKN
;
A
#
# COMPACT_ATOMS: atom_id res chain seq x y z
N MET A 1 -19.19 25.70 84.53
CA MET A 1 -19.36 26.00 83.11
C MET A 1 -18.03 26.52 82.58
N LEU A 2 -17.23 25.64 81.97
CA LEU A 2 -16.01 26.00 81.24
C LEU A 2 -15.68 24.79 80.35
N LEU A 3 -16.03 24.91 79.06
CA LEU A 3 -15.53 24.03 78.01
C LEU A 3 -14.04 24.30 77.81
N LYS A 4 -13.23 23.25 77.72
CA LYS A 4 -11.91 23.30 77.10
C LYS A 4 -11.93 22.38 75.89
N ASN A 5 -11.87 23.00 74.71
CA ASN A 5 -11.68 22.35 73.42
C ASN A 5 -10.30 21.69 73.37
N ILE A 6 -10.26 20.40 73.03
CA ILE A 6 -9.05 19.71 72.57
C ILE A 6 -9.16 19.66 71.04
N LEU A 7 -8.26 20.40 70.38
CA LEU A 7 -8.06 20.36 68.94
C LEU A 7 -7.26 19.09 68.61
N ILE A 8 -7.84 18.16 67.86
CA ILE A 8 -7.12 17.06 67.23
C ILE A 8 -6.74 17.54 65.84
N THR A 9 -5.47 17.86 65.61
CA THR A 9 -4.91 18.07 64.27
C THR A 9 -4.59 16.70 63.68
N SER A 10 -5.44 16.21 62.77
CA SER A 10 -5.11 15.11 61.88
C SER A 10 -4.15 15.62 60.81
N LEU A 11 -2.89 15.18 60.88
CA LEU A 11 -1.91 15.38 59.82
C LEU A 11 -2.20 14.34 58.74
N SER A 12 -2.97 14.72 57.72
CA SER A 12 -3.15 13.91 56.52
C SER A 12 -1.87 13.98 55.71
N ILE A 13 -1.03 12.95 55.80
CA ILE A 13 0.07 12.72 54.87
C ILE A 13 -0.59 12.29 53.56
N PHE A 14 -0.75 13.22 52.62
CA PHE A 14 -0.94 12.87 51.23
C PHE A 14 0.37 12.23 50.78
N ALA A 15 0.39 10.90 50.68
CA ALA A 15 1.39 10.22 49.88
C ALA A 15 1.17 10.69 48.44
N CYS A 16 2.04 11.57 47.96
CA CYS A 16 2.16 11.84 46.54
C CYS A 16 2.70 10.55 45.93
N THR A 17 1.81 9.69 45.44
CA THR A 17 2.20 8.62 44.53
C THR A 17 2.62 9.33 43.25
N ALA A 18 3.90 9.66 43.15
CA ALA A 18 4.51 9.88 41.85
C ALA A 18 4.31 8.55 41.11
N PHE A 19 3.45 8.55 40.09
CA PHE A 19 3.47 7.47 39.11
C PHE A 19 4.86 7.52 38.49
N THR A 20 5.67 6.51 38.77
CA THR A 20 6.89 6.26 38.02
C THR A 20 6.44 5.88 36.62
N GLN A 21 6.99 6.54 35.59
CA GLN A 21 6.82 6.13 34.20
C GLN A 21 7.17 4.63 34.10
N ASP A 22 6.34 3.83 33.42
CA ASP A 22 6.65 2.42 33.18
C ASP A 22 7.99 2.34 32.45
N SER A 23 8.90 1.48 32.94
CA SER A 23 10.24 1.38 32.34
C SER A 23 10.12 0.84 30.92
N LYS A 24 10.53 1.64 29.92
CA LYS A 24 10.53 1.24 28.51
C LYS A 24 11.60 0.17 28.31
N LYS A 25 11.18 -0.97 27.76
CA LYS A 25 12.04 -2.13 27.49
C LYS A 25 11.80 -2.66 26.09
N VAL A 26 12.79 -3.35 25.52
CA VAL A 26 12.70 -3.90 24.16
C VAL A 26 13.13 -5.36 24.13
N LEU A 27 12.32 -6.19 23.49
CA LEU A 27 12.68 -7.55 23.10
C LEU A 27 12.66 -7.63 21.57
N ILE A 28 13.81 -7.82 20.94
CA ILE A 28 13.92 -8.08 19.50
C ILE A 28 14.16 -9.56 19.30
N ILE A 29 13.38 -10.19 18.43
CA ILE A 29 13.50 -11.59 18.07
C ILE A 29 13.69 -11.69 16.56
N GLY A 30 14.77 -12.33 16.16
CA GLY A 30 15.09 -12.64 14.78
C GLY A 30 14.90 -14.12 14.49
N ILE A 31 14.25 -14.45 13.37
CA ILE A 31 14.17 -15.82 12.85
C ILE A 31 14.89 -15.83 11.49
N ASP A 32 16.07 -16.45 11.42
CA ASP A 32 16.89 -16.49 10.19
C ASP A 32 16.18 -17.23 9.05
N GLY A 33 16.23 -16.69 7.84
CA GLY A 33 15.74 -17.37 6.63
C GLY A 33 14.26 -17.76 6.63
N CYS A 34 13.39 -17.01 7.32
CA CYS A 34 11.99 -17.35 7.51
C CYS A 34 11.08 -16.64 6.50
N ARG A 35 10.68 -17.35 5.44
CA ARG A 35 9.79 -16.82 4.41
C ARG A 35 8.45 -16.35 5.00
N SER A 36 8.12 -15.08 4.76
CA SER A 36 6.89 -14.43 5.25
C SER A 36 5.60 -15.14 4.84
N ASP A 37 5.53 -15.67 3.61
CA ASP A 37 4.37 -16.43 3.13
C ASP A 37 4.23 -17.79 3.81
N VAL A 38 5.35 -18.41 4.19
CA VAL A 38 5.35 -19.70 4.90
C VAL A 38 5.06 -19.53 6.38
N LEU A 39 5.51 -18.42 7.00
CA LEU A 39 5.10 -18.06 8.37
C LEU A 39 3.57 -17.97 8.48
N GLN A 40 2.92 -17.29 7.53
CA GLN A 40 1.45 -17.18 7.49
C GLN A 40 0.73 -18.51 7.22
N TYR A 41 1.42 -19.48 6.61
CA TYR A 41 0.89 -20.81 6.36
C TYR A 41 1.03 -21.75 7.56
N ALA A 42 2.13 -21.63 8.30
CA ALA A 42 2.47 -22.47 9.44
C ALA A 42 1.51 -22.24 10.63
N ASN A 43 1.37 -23.23 11.52
CA ASN A 43 0.59 -23.07 12.74
C ASN A 43 1.42 -22.42 13.85
N THR A 44 1.39 -21.09 13.93
CA THR A 44 2.21 -20.27 14.84
C THR A 44 1.40 -19.46 15.86
N PRO A 45 0.68 -20.11 16.80
CA PRO A 45 -0.25 -19.43 17.70
C PRO A 45 0.39 -18.37 18.60
N ASN A 46 1.68 -18.50 18.95
CA ASN A 46 2.33 -17.52 19.83
C ASN A 46 2.69 -16.23 19.07
N ILE A 47 3.15 -16.37 17.83
CA ILE A 47 3.39 -15.25 16.92
C ILE A 47 2.05 -14.61 16.51
N ASP A 48 1.01 -15.41 16.25
CA ASP A 48 -0.34 -14.91 15.94
C ASP A 48 -0.90 -14.02 17.08
N ASP A 49 -0.67 -14.42 18.34
CA ASP A 49 -1.05 -13.64 19.51
C ASP A 49 -0.29 -12.30 19.60
N LEU A 50 0.99 -12.26 19.20
CA LEU A 50 1.75 -11.01 19.09
C LEU A 50 1.17 -10.11 17.99
N THR A 51 0.88 -10.70 16.83
CA THR A 51 0.34 -10.00 15.65
C THR A 51 -0.99 -9.32 15.98
N ALA A 52 -1.84 -9.94 16.80
CA ALA A 52 -3.12 -9.38 17.23
C ALA A 52 -3.00 -8.06 18.04
N GLN A 53 -1.83 -7.75 18.59
CA GLN A 53 -1.55 -6.53 19.36
C GLN A 53 -0.43 -5.69 18.74
N SER A 54 -0.31 -5.70 17.42
CA SER A 54 0.85 -5.13 16.72
C SER A 54 0.50 -4.15 15.62
N ILE A 55 1.49 -3.34 15.28
CA ILE A 55 1.69 -2.87 13.92
C ILE A 55 2.52 -3.95 13.23
N HIS A 56 2.04 -4.49 12.11
CA HIS A 56 2.75 -5.56 11.41
C HIS A 56 2.64 -5.45 9.89
N SER A 57 3.53 -6.15 9.19
CA SER A 57 3.49 -6.35 7.76
C SER A 57 4.04 -7.72 7.42
N TYR A 58 3.38 -8.42 6.50
CA TYR A 58 3.95 -9.59 5.83
C TYR A 58 4.55 -9.26 4.46
N SER A 59 4.52 -7.98 4.08
CA SER A 59 5.02 -7.45 2.82
C SER A 59 6.23 -6.54 3.03
N GLY A 60 6.88 -6.61 4.20
CA GLY A 60 8.13 -5.89 4.43
C GLY A 60 9.23 -6.43 3.52
N LEU A 61 10.32 -5.68 3.38
CA LEU A 61 11.41 -6.07 2.49
C LEU A 61 12.81 -5.89 3.09
N ASN A 62 13.69 -6.85 2.80
CA ASN A 62 15.12 -6.64 2.69
C ASN A 62 15.42 -6.18 1.25
N ASN A 63 15.44 -4.87 1.02
CA ASN A 63 15.71 -4.24 -0.30
C ASN A 63 17.19 -4.21 -0.69
N ASP A 64 18.01 -5.07 -0.11
CA ASP A 64 19.45 -5.09 -0.30
C ASP A 64 19.94 -6.54 -0.49
N ILE A 65 21.10 -6.90 0.06
CA ILE A 65 21.67 -8.24 -0.10
C ILE A 65 20.99 -9.23 0.86
N THR A 66 20.40 -10.28 0.30
CA THR A 66 19.66 -11.34 1.03
C THR A 66 20.55 -12.46 1.56
N TYR A 67 21.75 -12.10 2.04
CA TYR A 67 22.60 -12.96 2.88
C TYR A 67 22.48 -12.54 4.34
N SER A 68 22.66 -13.48 5.27
CA SER A 68 22.45 -13.21 6.69
C SER A 68 23.39 -12.15 7.25
N GLY A 69 24.67 -12.13 6.87
CA GLY A 69 25.63 -11.12 7.30
C GLY A 69 25.18 -9.70 6.98
N PRO A 70 24.91 -9.37 5.72
CA PRO A 70 24.29 -8.10 5.31
C PRO A 70 22.93 -7.83 5.98
N GLY A 71 22.01 -8.80 5.97
CA GLY A 71 20.67 -8.64 6.53
C GLY A 71 20.68 -8.28 8.03
N TRP A 72 21.37 -9.07 8.85
CA TRP A 72 21.52 -8.78 10.28
C TRP A 72 22.27 -7.46 10.53
N SER A 73 23.27 -7.13 9.70
CA SER A 73 23.95 -5.83 9.80
C SER A 73 22.98 -4.67 9.55
N ALA A 74 22.14 -4.76 8.52
CA ALA A 74 21.13 -3.74 8.22
C ALA A 74 20.10 -3.62 9.34
N MET A 75 19.55 -4.76 9.79
CA MET A 75 18.58 -4.82 10.89
C MET A 75 19.10 -4.14 12.15
N MET A 76 20.35 -4.42 12.52
CA MET A 76 20.91 -3.98 13.79
C MET A 76 21.49 -2.56 13.73
N THR A 77 21.92 -2.07 12.56
CA THR A 77 22.53 -0.73 12.42
C THR A 77 21.55 0.34 11.96
N GLY A 78 20.45 -0.05 11.31
CA GLY A 78 19.48 0.87 10.74
C GLY A 78 19.92 1.53 9.42
N VAL A 79 20.96 1.02 8.78
CA VAL A 79 21.48 1.50 7.48
C VAL A 79 21.66 0.32 6.51
N TRP A 80 21.83 0.60 5.22
CA TRP A 80 22.06 -0.43 4.19
C TRP A 80 23.54 -0.78 4.01
N SER A 81 23.82 -1.81 3.20
CA SER A 81 25.18 -2.36 2.98
C SER A 81 26.15 -1.35 2.39
N GLU A 82 25.65 -0.36 1.65
CA GLU A 82 26.46 0.77 1.16
C GLU A 82 27.10 1.57 2.30
N LYS A 83 26.47 1.61 3.48
CA LYS A 83 26.95 2.31 4.67
C LYS A 83 27.66 1.39 5.65
N HIS A 84 27.00 0.30 6.11
CA HIS A 84 27.62 -0.60 7.08
C HIS A 84 28.72 -1.50 6.48
N GLY A 85 28.86 -1.55 5.15
CA GLY A 85 30.00 -2.15 4.45
C GLY A 85 30.03 -3.67 4.37
N VAL A 86 28.99 -4.36 4.87
CA VAL A 86 28.91 -5.83 4.89
C VAL A 86 28.14 -6.30 3.67
N THR A 87 28.78 -7.08 2.81
CA THR A 87 28.20 -7.57 1.54
C THR A 87 28.12 -9.11 1.44
N ASP A 88 28.66 -9.82 2.44
CA ASP A 88 28.59 -11.28 2.57
C ASP A 88 28.80 -11.71 4.03
N ASN A 89 28.77 -13.02 4.29
CA ASN A 89 28.94 -13.62 5.63
C ASN A 89 30.40 -13.58 6.16
N SER A 90 31.34 -12.95 5.45
CA SER A 90 32.72 -12.76 5.94
C SER A 90 32.87 -11.53 6.82
N PHE A 91 31.92 -10.58 6.75
CA PHE A 91 31.98 -9.26 7.42
C PHE A 91 33.22 -8.42 7.04
N SER A 92 33.96 -8.83 5.99
CA SER A 92 35.13 -8.10 5.53
C SER A 92 34.72 -6.75 4.94
N GLY A 93 35.28 -5.67 5.48
CA GLY A 93 34.95 -4.30 5.05
C GLY A 93 33.83 -3.65 5.85
N SER A 94 33.39 -4.27 6.96
CA SER A 94 32.41 -3.66 7.86
C SER A 94 32.87 -2.26 8.32
N ASN A 95 31.89 -1.37 8.47
CA ASN A 95 32.07 0.00 8.90
C ASN A 95 31.28 0.30 10.19
N PHE A 96 31.27 -0.65 11.12
CA PHE A 96 30.52 -0.52 12.37
C PHE A 96 31.07 0.56 13.31
N ASP A 97 32.30 1.04 13.09
CA ASP A 97 32.85 2.18 13.82
C ASP A 97 32.09 3.49 13.49
N GLU A 98 31.66 3.66 12.23
CA GLU A 98 30.87 4.80 11.78
C GLU A 98 29.36 4.55 11.90
N TYR A 99 28.93 3.31 11.66
CA TYR A 99 27.54 2.88 11.73
C TYR A 99 27.37 1.77 12.79
N PRO A 100 27.42 2.11 14.09
CA PRO A 100 27.31 1.12 15.16
C PRO A 100 25.91 0.50 15.22
N HIS A 101 25.84 -0.73 15.70
CA HIS A 101 24.57 -1.41 15.95
C HIS A 101 23.82 -0.79 17.14
N PHE A 102 22.50 -1.02 17.21
CA PHE A 102 21.62 -0.37 18.18
C PHE A 102 21.99 -0.65 19.64
N ILE A 103 22.40 -1.88 20.01
CA ILE A 103 22.85 -2.18 21.38
C ILE A 103 24.01 -1.27 21.80
N LYS A 104 25.00 -1.04 20.92
CA LYS A 104 26.10 -0.11 21.22
C LYS A 104 25.58 1.31 21.45
N ARG A 105 24.59 1.75 20.66
CA ARG A 105 23.96 3.07 20.84
C ARG A 105 23.20 3.18 22.17
N VAL A 106 22.55 2.10 22.60
CA VAL A 106 21.89 2.03 23.93
C VAL A 106 22.92 2.23 25.05
N GLU A 107 24.03 1.52 24.99
CA GLU A 107 25.12 1.59 25.98
C GLU A 107 25.84 2.95 26.00
N ASP A 108 26.08 3.52 24.82
CA ASP A 108 26.68 4.86 24.69
C ASP A 108 25.74 5.95 25.26
N PHE A 109 24.42 5.76 25.12
CA PHE A 109 23.40 6.66 25.65
C PHE A 109 23.28 6.55 27.17
N ASN A 110 23.15 5.32 27.70
CA ASN A 110 23.03 5.06 29.12
C ASN A 110 23.56 3.67 29.48
N SER A 111 24.78 3.61 30.00
CA SER A 111 25.43 2.37 30.45
C SER A 111 24.84 1.77 31.74
N ASP A 112 23.78 2.36 32.31
CA ASP A 112 23.02 1.74 33.39
C ASP A 112 21.88 0.83 32.85
N LEU A 113 21.58 0.88 31.54
CA LEU A 113 20.60 -0.01 30.90
C LEU A 113 21.23 -1.37 30.65
N TYR A 114 20.58 -2.44 31.10
CA TYR A 114 21.15 -3.79 30.97
C TYR A 114 20.83 -4.41 29.60
N THR A 115 21.85 -4.63 28.77
CA THR A 115 21.68 -5.13 27.39
C THR A 115 22.13 -6.58 27.19
N VAL A 116 21.30 -7.36 26.49
CA VAL A 116 21.47 -8.80 26.31
C VAL A 116 21.43 -9.15 24.82
N SER A 117 22.40 -9.95 24.34
CA SER A 117 22.39 -10.52 22.99
C SER A 117 22.63 -12.03 22.99
N ILE A 118 21.62 -12.80 22.59
CA ILE A 118 21.66 -14.26 22.54
C ILE A 118 21.39 -14.66 21.09
N SER A 119 22.35 -15.35 20.47
CA SER A 119 22.24 -15.69 19.05
C SER A 119 22.73 -17.11 18.81
N GLN A 120 21.96 -17.85 18.00
CA GLN A 120 22.33 -19.16 17.51
C GLN A 120 23.31 -19.07 16.34
N TRP A 121 23.13 -18.11 15.43
CA TRP A 121 24.09 -17.79 14.39
C TRP A 121 25.20 -16.88 14.93
N HIS A 122 26.24 -17.51 15.49
CA HIS A 122 27.32 -16.86 16.25
C HIS A 122 27.98 -15.64 15.58
N PRO A 123 28.07 -15.50 14.23
CA PRO A 123 28.62 -14.30 13.60
C PRO A 123 27.96 -12.98 14.04
N ILE A 124 26.67 -12.96 14.41
CA ILE A 124 26.04 -11.74 14.96
C ILE A 124 26.82 -11.23 16.17
N ASN A 125 27.07 -12.11 17.14
CA ASN A 125 27.80 -11.77 18.36
C ASN A 125 29.31 -11.59 18.14
N ASN A 126 29.89 -12.32 17.18
CA ASN A 126 31.32 -12.32 16.95
C ASN A 126 31.80 -11.17 16.06
N SER A 127 30.93 -10.61 15.22
CA SER A 127 31.28 -9.61 14.21
C SER A 127 30.50 -8.30 14.36
N ILE A 128 29.25 -8.33 14.83
CA ILE A 128 28.39 -7.14 14.95
C ILE A 128 28.39 -6.64 16.39
N VAL A 129 27.89 -7.44 17.34
CA VAL A 129 27.67 -7.02 18.74
C VAL A 129 28.98 -6.83 19.51
N LEU A 130 29.98 -7.67 19.23
CA LEU A 130 31.30 -7.63 19.87
C LEU A 130 31.18 -7.58 21.40
N ASP A 131 31.96 -6.76 22.09
CA ASP A 131 31.92 -6.59 23.55
C ASP A 131 31.04 -5.42 23.99
N HIS A 132 30.12 -4.96 23.13
CA HIS A 132 29.26 -3.83 23.45
C HIS A 132 28.08 -4.19 24.34
N ALA A 133 27.53 -5.40 24.28
CA ALA A 133 26.43 -5.81 25.18
C ALA A 133 26.95 -6.19 26.57
N ASP A 134 26.19 -5.91 27.64
CA ASP A 134 26.51 -6.36 29.00
C ASP A 134 26.60 -7.88 29.10
N TYR A 135 25.68 -8.56 28.42
CA TYR A 135 25.66 -10.01 28.32
C TYR A 135 25.52 -10.46 26.87
N LYS A 136 26.37 -11.41 26.47
CA LYS A 136 26.22 -12.09 25.18
C LYS A 136 26.40 -13.60 25.31
N TYR A 137 25.59 -14.34 24.56
CA TYR A 137 25.66 -15.80 24.53
C TYR A 137 25.51 -16.34 23.10
N ASN A 138 26.46 -17.18 22.71
CA ASN A 138 26.44 -17.93 21.45
C ASN A 138 25.78 -19.27 21.70
N ALA A 139 24.48 -19.34 21.44
CA ALA A 139 23.66 -20.51 21.70
C ALA A 139 23.97 -21.64 20.68
N PRO A 140 24.11 -22.90 21.11
CA PRO A 140 24.27 -24.02 20.18
C PRO A 140 22.99 -24.44 19.47
N THR A 141 21.82 -24.24 20.09
CA THR A 141 20.51 -24.68 19.59
C THR A 141 19.42 -23.64 19.88
N GLU A 142 18.27 -23.73 19.20
CA GLU A 142 17.10 -22.90 19.51
C GLU A 142 16.66 -23.01 20.98
N ALA A 143 16.73 -24.21 21.58
CA ALA A 143 16.37 -24.41 22.97
C ALA A 143 17.34 -23.73 23.95
N ASP A 144 18.62 -23.61 23.57
CA ASP A 144 19.62 -22.87 24.35
C ASP A 144 19.41 -21.35 24.25
N VAL A 145 18.92 -20.83 23.11
CA VAL A 145 18.51 -19.43 23.00
C VAL A 145 17.40 -19.14 24.01
N THR A 146 16.37 -19.98 24.03
CA THR A 146 15.23 -19.84 24.94
C THR A 146 15.62 -20.00 26.40
N ALA A 147 16.41 -21.02 26.74
CA ALA A 147 16.83 -21.27 28.12
C ALA A 147 17.63 -20.10 28.68
N GLU A 148 18.55 -19.55 27.89
CA GLU A 148 19.35 -18.40 28.30
C GLU A 148 18.50 -17.13 28.40
N ALA A 149 17.56 -16.91 27.48
CA ALA A 149 16.64 -15.78 27.57
C ALA A 149 15.81 -15.82 28.86
N LEU A 150 15.32 -17.01 29.26
CA LEU A 150 14.59 -17.19 30.51
C LEU A 150 15.46 -16.93 31.75
N GLU A 151 16.73 -17.34 31.74
CA GLU A 151 17.69 -17.06 32.82
C GLU A 151 17.89 -15.55 33.00
N GLN A 152 18.09 -14.82 31.90
CA GLN A 152 18.26 -13.36 31.92
C GLN A 152 16.97 -12.65 32.40
N LEU A 153 15.81 -13.11 31.93
CA LEU A 153 14.50 -12.60 32.35
C LEU A 153 14.19 -12.90 33.82
N GLU A 154 14.68 -14.00 34.39
CA GLU A 154 14.43 -14.33 35.80
C GLU A 154 15.38 -13.59 36.74
N ASN A 155 16.66 -13.43 36.36
CA ASN A 155 17.72 -13.10 37.32
C ASN A 155 18.38 -11.72 37.13
N GLU A 156 18.38 -11.12 35.94
CA GLU A 156 19.24 -9.96 35.64
C GLU A 156 18.47 -8.67 35.28
N ASN A 157 17.13 -8.73 35.20
CA ASN A 157 16.27 -7.56 34.94
C ASN A 157 16.62 -6.74 33.67
N PRO A 158 16.79 -7.38 32.49
CA PRO A 158 17.23 -6.70 31.26
C PRO A 158 16.31 -5.58 30.79
N ASP A 159 16.89 -4.55 30.19
CA ASP A 159 16.18 -3.46 29.51
C ASP A 159 16.06 -3.71 28.00
N VAL A 160 17.07 -4.37 27.42
CA VAL A 160 17.10 -4.74 26.00
C VAL A 160 17.53 -6.19 25.87
N ILE A 161 16.77 -6.98 25.11
CA ILE A 161 17.14 -8.34 24.74
C ILE A 161 17.04 -8.48 23.23
N PHE A 162 18.12 -8.95 22.60
CA PHE A 162 18.13 -9.43 21.22
C PHE A 162 18.27 -10.96 21.22
N LEU A 163 17.32 -11.65 20.61
CA LEU A 163 17.32 -13.11 20.41
C LEU A 163 17.39 -13.41 18.91
N GLN A 164 18.20 -14.39 18.51
CA GLN A 164 18.20 -14.89 17.14
C GLN A 164 18.18 -16.43 17.09
N TYR A 165 17.24 -16.96 16.30
CA TYR A 165 17.02 -18.38 16.04
C TYR A 165 17.43 -18.71 14.58
N ASP A 166 18.18 -19.80 14.38
CA ASP A 166 18.82 -20.18 13.11
C ASP A 166 18.21 -21.44 12.47
N GLU A 167 17.37 -22.18 13.21
CA GLU A 167 16.87 -23.51 12.78
C GLU A 167 16.02 -23.47 11.50
N VAL A 168 15.32 -22.35 11.25
CA VAL A 168 14.47 -22.19 10.06
C VAL A 168 15.32 -22.08 8.80
N ASP A 169 16.37 -21.25 8.81
CA ASP A 169 17.35 -21.18 7.71
C ASP A 169 18.05 -22.53 7.51
N HIS A 170 18.45 -23.20 8.60
CA HIS A 170 19.05 -24.53 8.53
C HIS A 170 18.15 -25.55 7.83
N ALA A 171 16.84 -25.54 8.14
CA ALA A 171 15.86 -26.38 7.48
C ALA A 171 15.64 -25.97 6.00
N GLY A 172 15.65 -24.67 5.71
CA GLY A 172 15.58 -24.13 4.35
C GLY A 172 16.73 -24.61 3.47
N HIS A 173 17.96 -24.57 3.99
CA HIS A 173 19.13 -25.14 3.32
C HIS A 173 19.08 -26.66 3.20
N GLY A 174 18.60 -27.36 4.23
CA GLY A 174 18.57 -28.82 4.27
C GLY A 174 17.53 -29.44 3.34
N TYR A 175 16.34 -28.83 3.23
CA TYR A 175 15.16 -29.42 2.60
C TYR A 175 14.52 -28.50 1.55
N GLY A 176 14.42 -27.20 1.86
CA GLY A 176 14.01 -26.17 0.92
C GLY A 176 13.09 -25.10 1.53
N PHE A 177 13.22 -23.86 1.04
CA PHE A 177 12.42 -22.70 1.41
C PHE A 177 11.08 -22.68 0.68
N SER A 178 10.09 -23.45 1.15
CA SER A 178 8.73 -23.46 0.59
C SER A 178 7.72 -24.04 1.59
N GLN A 179 6.47 -23.59 1.50
CA GLN A 179 5.33 -24.17 2.24
C GLN A 179 5.10 -25.65 1.92
N ASP A 180 5.55 -26.14 0.76
CA ASP A 180 5.40 -27.54 0.36
C ASP A 180 6.42 -28.46 1.06
N ILE A 181 7.38 -27.90 1.81
CA ILE A 181 8.42 -28.64 2.53
C ILE A 181 8.04 -28.77 4.00
N THR A 182 7.63 -29.98 4.40
CA THR A 182 7.14 -30.26 5.75
C THR A 182 8.18 -29.95 6.83
N GLU A 183 9.46 -30.24 6.59
CA GLU A 183 10.54 -29.99 7.55
C GLU A 183 10.77 -28.48 7.79
N TYR A 184 10.62 -27.66 6.76
CA TYR A 184 10.76 -26.21 6.85
C TYR A 184 9.57 -25.60 7.61
N VAL A 185 8.34 -25.99 7.27
CA VAL A 185 7.14 -25.59 8.02
C VAL A 185 7.25 -26.00 9.49
N ALA A 186 7.66 -27.24 9.77
CA ALA A 186 7.82 -27.73 11.13
C ALA A 186 8.89 -26.97 11.94
N SER A 187 9.98 -26.49 11.30
CA SER A 187 10.96 -25.65 11.98
C SER A 187 10.38 -24.29 12.39
N ILE A 188 9.52 -23.67 11.57
CA ILE A 188 8.83 -22.43 11.91
C ILE A 188 7.91 -22.64 13.12
N GLU A 189 7.13 -23.73 13.13
CA GLU A 189 6.26 -24.10 14.26
C GLU A 189 7.07 -24.43 15.55
N SER A 190 8.28 -24.98 15.41
CA SER A 190 9.18 -25.22 16.54
C SER A 190 9.68 -23.91 17.14
N VAL A 191 10.13 -22.97 16.31
CA VAL A 191 10.59 -21.64 16.75
C VAL A 191 9.44 -20.84 17.37
N ASP A 192 8.22 -20.91 16.83
CA ASP A 192 7.03 -20.31 17.47
C ASP A 192 6.83 -20.84 18.89
N THR A 193 7.00 -22.16 19.10
CA THR A 193 6.91 -22.77 20.43
C THR A 193 8.00 -22.22 21.37
N GLN A 194 9.23 -22.05 20.89
CA GLN A 194 10.33 -21.46 21.65
C GLN A 194 10.04 -20.00 22.06
N ILE A 195 9.53 -19.20 21.11
CA ILE A 195 9.08 -17.83 21.36
C ILE A 195 7.99 -17.82 22.43
N GLY A 196 7.01 -18.73 22.34
CA GLY A 196 5.98 -18.90 23.36
C GLY A 196 6.54 -19.10 24.78
N PHE A 197 7.63 -19.87 24.95
CA PHE A 197 8.28 -19.99 26.26
C PHE A 197 8.91 -18.68 26.74
N VAL A 198 9.62 -17.96 25.87
CA VAL A 198 10.21 -16.65 26.20
C VAL A 198 9.12 -15.65 26.61
N LEU A 199 8.04 -15.56 25.83
CA LEU A 199 6.91 -14.66 26.13
C LEU A 199 6.24 -14.99 27.46
N ASN A 200 6.04 -16.29 27.75
CA ASN A 200 5.51 -16.71 29.05
C ASN A 200 6.45 -16.31 30.21
N GLY A 201 7.77 -16.44 30.02
CA GLY A 201 8.76 -15.98 31.01
C GLY A 201 8.71 -14.47 31.21
N LEU A 202 8.66 -13.72 30.10
CA LEU A 202 8.53 -12.26 30.10
C LEU A 202 7.30 -11.79 30.89
N TYR A 203 6.12 -12.34 30.58
CA TYR A 203 4.86 -11.99 31.22
C TYR A 203 4.76 -12.46 32.68
N ALA A 204 5.60 -13.42 33.09
CA ALA A 204 5.64 -13.92 34.47
C ALA A 204 6.59 -13.12 35.39
N ARG A 205 7.34 -12.15 34.87
CA ARG A 205 8.25 -11.31 35.66
C ARG A 205 7.50 -10.54 36.74
N GLU A 206 8.09 -10.46 37.93
CA GLU A 206 7.49 -9.75 39.08
C GLU A 206 7.20 -8.27 38.78
N ASN A 207 8.05 -7.63 37.97
CA ASN A 207 7.94 -6.21 37.63
C ASN A 207 7.19 -5.95 36.30
N TYR A 208 6.66 -6.98 35.63
CA TYR A 208 6.08 -6.83 34.28
C TYR A 208 4.99 -5.75 34.20
N ASP A 209 4.15 -5.63 35.23
CA ASP A 209 3.07 -4.63 35.29
C ASP A 209 3.57 -3.17 35.36
N SER A 210 4.85 -2.96 35.72
CA SER A 210 5.53 -1.66 35.74
C SER A 210 6.54 -1.48 34.61
N GLU A 211 6.56 -2.43 33.67
CA GLU A 211 7.43 -2.44 32.50
C GLU A 211 6.58 -2.24 31.23
N ASN A 212 7.15 -1.56 30.25
CA ASN A 212 6.50 -1.31 28.97
C ASN A 212 7.37 -1.88 27.85
N TRP A 213 7.18 -3.17 27.58
CA TRP A 213 7.94 -3.94 26.60
C TRP A 213 7.40 -3.74 25.18
N LEU A 214 8.24 -3.29 24.27
CA LEU A 214 8.00 -3.45 22.83
C LEU A 214 8.66 -4.75 22.37
N ILE A 215 7.87 -5.62 21.74
CA ILE A 215 8.37 -6.88 21.19
C ILE A 215 8.42 -6.72 19.67
N ILE A 216 9.62 -6.78 19.09
CA ILE A 216 9.83 -6.67 17.64
C ILE A 216 10.27 -8.05 17.12
N LEU A 217 9.55 -8.58 16.14
CA LEU A 217 9.84 -9.88 15.51
C LEU A 217 10.00 -9.68 13.99
N SER A 218 11.10 -10.18 13.43
CA SER A 218 11.37 -10.09 11.99
C SER A 218 12.30 -11.23 11.52
N THR A 219 12.57 -11.25 10.23
CA THR A 219 13.55 -12.13 9.57
C THR A 219 14.49 -11.27 8.74
N ASP A 220 15.67 -11.79 8.45
CA ASP A 220 16.69 -11.11 7.67
C ASP A 220 16.56 -11.36 6.15
N HIS A 221 16.04 -12.51 5.76
CA HIS A 221 15.73 -12.85 4.37
C HIS A 221 14.72 -14.00 4.27
N GLY A 222 14.16 -14.19 3.08
CA GLY A 222 13.50 -15.42 2.68
C GLY A 222 14.45 -16.38 1.96
N GLY A 223 13.96 -17.15 0.99
CA GLY A 223 14.80 -18.10 0.27
C GLY A 223 14.11 -18.77 -0.91
N LEU A 224 14.89 -19.39 -1.80
CA LEU A 224 14.39 -20.07 -2.98
C LEU A 224 15.12 -21.41 -3.20
N GLY A 225 14.34 -22.48 -3.35
CA GLY A 225 14.93 -23.82 -3.43
C GLY A 225 15.63 -24.14 -2.11
N THR A 226 16.94 -24.38 -2.13
CA THR A 226 17.76 -24.66 -0.92
C THR A 226 18.83 -23.58 -0.67
N SER A 227 18.65 -22.39 -1.24
CA SER A 227 19.59 -21.28 -1.17
C SER A 227 18.86 -19.95 -0.99
N HIS A 228 19.63 -18.94 -0.61
CA HIS A 228 19.24 -17.53 -0.61
C HIS A 228 20.44 -16.69 -1.11
N GLY A 229 20.32 -15.35 -1.16
CA GLY A 229 21.35 -14.43 -1.64
C GLY A 229 21.10 -13.83 -3.03
N GLY A 230 19.95 -14.13 -3.65
CA GLY A 230 19.47 -13.53 -4.89
C GLY A 230 18.51 -12.35 -4.67
N ASN A 231 17.95 -11.85 -5.77
CA ASN A 231 17.07 -10.67 -5.79
C ASN A 231 15.63 -11.06 -6.19
N SER A 232 15.19 -12.27 -5.82
CA SER A 232 13.79 -12.66 -6.01
C SER A 232 12.95 -12.11 -4.86
N LEU A 233 11.67 -11.81 -5.12
CA LEU A 233 10.76 -11.38 -4.06
C LEU A 233 10.65 -12.42 -2.93
N GLN A 234 10.79 -13.72 -3.23
CA GLN A 234 10.79 -14.77 -2.21
C GLN A 234 12.01 -14.69 -1.28
N GLU A 235 13.11 -14.10 -1.72
CA GLU A 235 14.31 -13.88 -0.90
C GLU A 235 14.27 -12.52 -0.19
N GLU A 236 13.67 -11.51 -0.82
CA GLU A 236 13.61 -10.13 -0.29
C GLU A 236 12.46 -9.91 0.70
N ILE A 237 11.30 -10.58 0.54
CA ILE A 237 10.15 -10.37 1.43
C ILE A 237 10.43 -10.89 2.84
N ILE A 238 10.26 -9.98 3.80
CA ILE A 238 10.34 -10.24 5.23
C ILE A 238 8.98 -9.95 5.88
N PHE A 239 8.75 -10.52 7.05
CA PHE A 239 7.71 -10.03 7.95
C PHE A 239 8.32 -9.05 8.95
N TYR A 240 7.52 -8.10 9.42
CA TYR A 240 7.84 -7.15 10.46
C TYR A 240 6.66 -7.10 11.42
N ILE A 241 6.87 -7.40 12.70
CA ILE A 241 5.83 -7.35 13.73
C ILE A 241 6.39 -6.55 14.90
N ALA A 242 5.73 -5.46 15.25
CA ALA A 242 6.04 -4.69 16.46
C ALA A 242 4.82 -4.69 17.37
N SER A 243 4.89 -5.45 18.47
CA SER A 243 3.77 -5.77 19.35
C SER A 243 3.89 -5.05 20.69
N ASN A 244 2.82 -4.32 21.05
CA ASN A 244 2.64 -3.71 22.36
C ASN A 244 1.14 -3.36 22.54
N LYS A 245 0.60 -3.51 23.74
CA LYS A 245 -0.82 -3.21 24.01
C LYS A 245 -1.18 -1.71 23.94
N ASN A 246 -0.18 -0.82 24.01
CA ASN A 246 -0.30 0.64 24.08
C ASN A 246 0.13 1.34 22.78
N ILE A 247 0.13 0.65 21.65
CA ILE A 247 0.36 1.23 20.32
C ILE A 247 -0.85 1.01 19.43
N SER A 248 -0.92 1.73 18.30
CA SER A 248 -1.93 1.47 17.28
C SER A 248 -1.79 0.05 16.74
N GLN A 249 -2.90 -0.62 16.43
CA GLN A 249 -2.89 -2.02 15.97
C GLN A 249 -3.48 -2.10 14.56
N TYR A 250 -2.65 -2.42 13.56
CA TYR A 250 -3.06 -2.56 12.16
C TYR A 250 -2.00 -3.28 11.32
N GLU A 251 -2.43 -3.84 10.19
CA GLU A 251 -1.55 -4.42 9.18
C GLU A 251 -1.16 -3.36 8.13
N ILE A 252 0.10 -3.34 7.74
CA ILE A 252 0.65 -2.59 6.62
C ILE A 252 0.82 -3.55 5.44
N THR A 253 0.09 -3.32 4.35
CA THR A 253 0.14 -4.15 3.14
C THR A 253 0.83 -3.41 2.00
N ALA A 254 1.37 -4.15 1.03
CA ALA A 254 1.80 -3.54 -0.22
C ALA A 254 0.59 -2.93 -0.98
N ASP A 255 0.84 -1.84 -1.71
CA ASP A 255 -0.17 -1.16 -2.50
C ASP A 255 -0.38 -1.87 -3.85
N THR A 256 -1.63 -1.98 -4.29
CA THR A 256 -1.94 -2.38 -5.68
C THR A 256 -2.16 -1.12 -6.50
N ILE A 257 -1.30 -0.88 -7.49
CA ILE A 257 -1.41 0.26 -8.40
C ILE A 257 -1.99 -0.24 -9.72
N GLU A 258 -3.22 0.17 -10.02
CA GLU A 258 -3.87 -0.10 -11.30
C GLU A 258 -3.14 0.67 -12.42
N ILE A 259 -2.81 -0.03 -13.50
CA ILE A 259 -2.19 0.56 -14.69
C ILE A 259 -3.30 1.09 -15.58
N ILE A 260 -3.30 2.40 -15.83
CA ILE A 260 -4.22 3.03 -16.77
C ILE A 260 -3.63 2.89 -18.18
N ASP A 261 -4.34 2.22 -19.08
CA ASP A 261 -4.01 2.18 -20.51
C ASP A 261 -4.45 3.51 -21.16
N GLU A 262 -3.49 4.36 -21.50
CA GLU A 262 -3.76 5.67 -22.14
C GLU A 262 -4.48 5.56 -23.50
N THR A 263 -4.56 4.37 -24.10
CA THR A 263 -5.31 4.13 -25.35
C THR A 263 -6.76 3.72 -25.13
N ASP A 264 -7.11 3.28 -23.92
CA ASP A 264 -8.50 3.11 -23.51
C ASP A 264 -9.12 4.48 -23.20
N CYS A 265 -9.64 5.13 -24.24
CA CYS A 265 -10.30 6.43 -24.13
C CYS A 265 -11.73 6.38 -23.56
N ILE A 266 -12.27 5.19 -23.24
CA ILE A 266 -13.62 5.03 -22.65
C ILE A 266 -13.53 4.80 -21.13
N GLU A 267 -12.33 4.57 -20.58
CA GLU A 267 -12.01 4.49 -19.13
C GLU A 267 -12.91 3.51 -18.36
N ASN A 268 -13.50 2.52 -19.04
CA ASN A 268 -14.43 1.58 -18.40
C ASN A 268 -13.72 0.34 -17.85
N ASN A 269 -12.47 0.10 -18.25
CA ASN A 269 -11.58 -0.96 -17.73
C ASN A 269 -12.21 -2.36 -17.72
N LYS A 270 -13.23 -2.58 -18.56
CA LYS A 270 -14.07 -3.76 -18.60
C LYS A 270 -14.34 -4.08 -20.05
N HIS A 271 -13.76 -5.18 -20.51
CA HIS A 271 -13.92 -5.71 -21.84
C HIS A 271 -14.04 -7.22 -21.81
N LEU A 272 -14.56 -7.75 -22.90
CA LEU A 272 -14.50 -9.18 -23.17
C LEU A 272 -13.19 -9.51 -23.91
N THR A 273 -12.49 -10.52 -23.41
CA THR A 273 -11.23 -11.05 -23.95
C THR A 273 -11.46 -12.42 -24.59
N PHE A 274 -10.78 -12.64 -25.70
CA PHE A 274 -10.74 -13.84 -26.51
C PHE A 274 -9.27 -14.29 -26.50
N ASP A 275 -8.95 -15.34 -25.76
CA ASP A 275 -7.59 -15.76 -25.45
C ASP A 275 -7.22 -17.14 -26.02
N ASP A 276 -8.20 -17.90 -26.53
CA ASP A 276 -7.99 -19.20 -27.13
C ASP A 276 -8.76 -19.43 -28.44
N GLY A 277 -8.64 -20.65 -28.99
CA GLY A 277 -9.21 -21.04 -30.27
C GLY A 277 -10.64 -21.59 -30.18
N ASP A 278 -11.41 -21.31 -29.12
CA ASP A 278 -12.83 -21.66 -29.06
C ASP A 278 -13.75 -20.55 -28.49
N ASP A 279 -13.18 -19.35 -28.30
CA ASP A 279 -13.88 -18.16 -27.83
C ASP A 279 -14.78 -17.51 -28.89
N MET A 280 -16.02 -17.18 -28.50
CA MET A 280 -16.93 -16.43 -29.36
C MET A 280 -18.10 -15.79 -28.60
N VAL A 281 -18.67 -14.75 -29.21
CA VAL A 281 -20.03 -14.29 -28.93
C VAL A 281 -20.93 -14.65 -30.11
N ASP A 282 -21.99 -15.42 -29.85
CA ASP A 282 -22.97 -15.81 -30.87
C ASP A 282 -24.27 -15.02 -30.68
N ILE A 283 -24.58 -14.17 -31.65
CA ILE A 283 -25.84 -13.42 -31.73
C ILE A 283 -26.71 -14.13 -32.77
N PRO A 284 -27.84 -14.74 -32.36
CA PRO A 284 -28.73 -15.42 -33.29
C PRO A 284 -29.16 -14.49 -34.42
N HIS A 285 -29.29 -15.02 -35.63
CA HIS A 285 -29.77 -14.26 -36.77
C HIS A 285 -31.11 -13.54 -36.47
N PHE A 286 -31.20 -12.27 -36.90
CA PHE A 286 -32.38 -11.42 -36.80
C PHE A 286 -32.59 -10.63 -38.11
N SER A 287 -33.85 -10.29 -38.41
CA SER A 287 -34.25 -9.77 -39.73
C SER A 287 -33.62 -8.43 -40.10
N GLU A 288 -33.20 -7.64 -39.13
CA GLU A 288 -32.56 -6.34 -39.36
C GLU A 288 -31.09 -6.50 -39.82
N LEU A 289 -30.55 -7.73 -39.81
CA LEU A 289 -29.27 -8.09 -40.45
C LEU A 289 -29.43 -8.41 -41.96
N ASP A 290 -30.67 -8.54 -42.45
CA ASP A 290 -30.99 -8.77 -43.87
C ASP A 290 -30.97 -7.43 -44.65
N PHE A 291 -29.78 -6.99 -45.03
CA PHE A 291 -29.58 -5.72 -45.78
C PHE A 291 -29.90 -5.82 -47.28
N GLY A 292 -30.04 -7.03 -47.80
CA GLY A 292 -30.34 -7.31 -49.19
C GLY A 292 -29.33 -6.68 -50.16
N ALA A 293 -29.82 -6.28 -51.33
CA ALA A 293 -29.00 -5.60 -52.33
C ALA A 293 -28.88 -4.08 -52.08
N ASP A 294 -29.82 -3.48 -51.34
CA ASP A 294 -30.12 -2.04 -51.41
C ASP A 294 -30.11 -1.31 -50.04
N GLN A 295 -30.08 -1.99 -48.88
CA GLN A 295 -30.15 -1.32 -47.58
C GLN A 295 -28.77 -0.91 -47.08
N ASP A 296 -28.55 0.39 -46.94
CA ASP A 296 -27.32 0.93 -46.36
C ASP A 296 -27.18 0.58 -44.88
N PHE A 297 -25.94 0.38 -44.43
CA PHE A 297 -25.64 0.10 -43.04
C PHE A 297 -24.22 0.54 -42.63
N THR A 298 -24.00 0.67 -41.32
CA THR A 298 -22.69 0.92 -40.73
C THR A 298 -22.42 -0.07 -39.60
N ILE A 299 -21.16 -0.51 -39.48
CA ILE A 299 -20.66 -1.36 -38.39
C ILE A 299 -19.49 -0.66 -37.73
N GLU A 300 -19.46 -0.70 -36.40
CA GLU A 300 -18.35 -0.18 -35.60
C GLU A 300 -17.97 -1.16 -34.48
N CYS A 301 -16.71 -1.16 -34.08
CA CYS A 301 -16.24 -1.81 -32.85
C CYS A 301 -14.95 -1.17 -32.36
N ARG A 302 -14.60 -1.43 -31.10
CA ARG A 302 -13.25 -1.21 -30.58
C ARG A 302 -12.56 -2.55 -30.41
N VAL A 303 -11.27 -2.60 -30.77
CA VAL A 303 -10.47 -3.83 -30.75
C VAL A 303 -9.11 -3.57 -30.11
N LYS A 304 -8.57 -4.56 -29.41
CA LYS A 304 -7.18 -4.57 -28.90
C LYS A 304 -6.58 -5.95 -29.07
N THR A 305 -5.43 -6.05 -29.75
CA THR A 305 -4.74 -7.33 -29.93
C THR A 305 -3.24 -7.14 -30.18
N SER A 306 -2.46 -8.18 -29.94
CA SER A 306 -1.04 -8.26 -30.30
C SER A 306 -0.78 -9.25 -31.45
N ILE A 307 -1.83 -9.89 -31.97
CA ILE A 307 -1.76 -10.98 -32.94
C ILE A 307 -2.44 -10.56 -34.24
N ALA A 308 -1.76 -10.79 -35.36
CA ALA A 308 -2.28 -10.53 -36.70
C ALA A 308 -2.32 -11.84 -37.50
N GLU A 309 -3.50 -12.46 -37.55
CA GLU A 309 -3.74 -13.74 -38.22
C GLU A 309 -4.95 -13.63 -39.16
N ASP A 310 -5.12 -14.60 -40.07
CA ASP A 310 -6.31 -14.65 -40.92
C ASP A 310 -7.49 -15.19 -40.09
N VAL A 311 -8.29 -14.28 -39.53
CA VAL A 311 -9.34 -14.58 -38.53
C VAL A 311 -10.62 -13.78 -38.82
N SER A 312 -11.72 -14.11 -38.14
CA SER A 312 -12.93 -13.27 -38.14
C SER A 312 -13.04 -12.52 -36.81
N ILE A 313 -12.87 -11.19 -36.86
CA ILE A 313 -13.02 -10.34 -35.67
C ILE A 313 -14.51 -10.15 -35.36
N ILE A 314 -15.27 -9.70 -36.36
CA ILE A 314 -16.74 -9.56 -36.36
C ILE A 314 -17.23 -9.90 -37.76
N GLY A 315 -18.26 -10.74 -37.89
CA GLY A 315 -18.84 -11.07 -39.19
C GLY A 315 -20.06 -11.98 -39.11
N ASN A 316 -20.75 -12.13 -40.24
CA ASN A 316 -21.93 -13.00 -40.39
C ASN A 316 -21.81 -13.97 -41.58
N LYS A 317 -20.60 -14.50 -41.81
CA LYS A 317 -20.29 -15.38 -42.94
C LYS A 317 -19.26 -16.43 -42.59
N ASP A 318 -19.23 -17.50 -43.38
CA ASP A 318 -18.13 -18.47 -43.39
C ASP A 318 -16.91 -17.80 -44.03
N TRP A 319 -15.84 -17.67 -43.26
CA TRP A 319 -14.65 -16.92 -43.68
C TRP A 319 -13.70 -17.74 -44.57
N ASP A 320 -13.93 -19.05 -44.73
CA ASP A 320 -13.12 -19.90 -45.61
C ASP A 320 -13.14 -19.40 -47.07
N ASN A 321 -14.17 -18.65 -47.45
CA ASN A 321 -14.23 -17.98 -48.74
C ASN A 321 -14.82 -16.56 -48.67
N GLY A 322 -13.98 -15.58 -49.00
CA GLY A 322 -14.40 -14.17 -49.10
C GLY A 322 -15.52 -13.86 -50.10
N VAL A 323 -15.93 -14.80 -50.97
CA VAL A 323 -17.12 -14.63 -51.86
C VAL A 323 -18.44 -14.96 -51.15
N ASN A 324 -18.41 -15.74 -50.07
CA ASN A 324 -19.62 -16.08 -49.30
C ASN A 324 -20.40 -14.80 -48.92
N ASP A 325 -21.72 -14.92 -48.98
CA ASP A 325 -22.70 -13.89 -48.65
C ASP A 325 -22.53 -13.40 -47.21
N GLY A 326 -22.50 -12.08 -47.03
CA GLY A 326 -22.29 -11.41 -45.74
C GLY A 326 -20.99 -10.60 -45.68
N PHE A 327 -20.64 -10.10 -44.50
CA PHE A 327 -19.49 -9.24 -44.25
C PHE A 327 -18.58 -9.79 -43.14
N VAL A 328 -17.34 -9.32 -43.11
CA VAL A 328 -16.39 -9.61 -42.02
C VAL A 328 -15.31 -8.53 -41.89
N PHE A 329 -14.91 -8.24 -40.66
CA PHE A 329 -13.67 -7.53 -40.32
C PHE A 329 -12.58 -8.57 -40.00
N SER A 330 -11.41 -8.43 -40.61
CA SER A 330 -10.32 -9.41 -40.54
C SER A 330 -8.96 -8.73 -40.72
N PHE A 331 -7.86 -9.48 -40.70
CA PHE A 331 -6.54 -8.97 -41.08
C PHE A 331 -6.24 -9.16 -42.56
N LYS A 332 -5.37 -8.29 -43.08
CA LYS A 332 -4.83 -8.38 -44.43
C LYS A 332 -3.95 -9.63 -44.60
N PHE A 333 -4.52 -10.67 -45.17
CA PHE A 333 -3.75 -11.87 -45.53
C PHE A 333 -2.89 -11.65 -46.80
N ALA A 334 -1.63 -12.09 -46.87
CA ALA A 334 -0.85 -12.83 -45.86
C ALA A 334 0.09 -11.93 -45.02
N ASN A 335 -0.10 -10.61 -45.04
CA ASN A 335 0.86 -9.63 -44.56
C ASN A 335 0.22 -8.62 -43.59
N GLY A 336 -0.46 -9.08 -42.54
CA GLY A 336 -0.82 -8.21 -41.41
C GLY A 336 0.43 -7.51 -40.85
N PRO A 337 0.30 -6.44 -40.05
CA PRO A 337 -0.72 -6.22 -39.01
C PRO A 337 -1.90 -5.34 -39.41
N GLU A 338 -2.01 -4.96 -40.69
CA GLU A 338 -3.13 -4.16 -41.17
C GLU A 338 -4.45 -4.94 -41.19
N TRP A 339 -5.55 -4.27 -40.84
CA TRP A 339 -6.90 -4.84 -40.93
C TRP A 339 -7.57 -4.57 -42.28
N LYS A 340 -8.61 -5.36 -42.57
CA LYS A 340 -9.40 -5.30 -43.81
C LYS A 340 -10.89 -5.49 -43.54
N ILE A 341 -11.68 -5.08 -44.52
CA ILE A 341 -13.11 -5.38 -44.63
C ILE A 341 -13.32 -6.26 -45.85
N ASN A 342 -14.13 -7.31 -45.71
CA ASN A 342 -14.63 -8.10 -46.84
C ASN A 342 -16.16 -8.16 -46.81
N ILE A 343 -16.78 -8.07 -47.98
CA ILE A 343 -18.22 -8.29 -48.18
C ILE A 343 -18.44 -9.04 -49.51
N GLY A 344 -19.28 -10.08 -49.47
CA GLY A 344 -19.61 -10.93 -50.61
C GLY A 344 -21.11 -11.15 -50.76
N ASP A 345 -21.54 -11.56 -51.96
CA ASP A 345 -22.95 -11.86 -52.33
C ASP A 345 -23.15 -13.33 -52.78
N GLY A 346 -22.17 -14.20 -52.53
CA GLY A 346 -22.11 -15.57 -53.03
C GLY A 346 -21.59 -15.72 -54.47
N THR A 347 -21.40 -14.62 -55.21
CA THR A 347 -20.87 -14.60 -56.59
C THR A 347 -19.71 -13.60 -56.77
N ASN A 348 -19.89 -12.38 -56.28
CA ASN A 348 -18.96 -11.27 -56.29
C ASN A 348 -18.50 -10.96 -54.86
N ARG A 349 -17.38 -10.26 -54.75
CA ARG A 349 -16.90 -9.69 -53.48
C ARG A 349 -16.11 -8.42 -53.71
N ILE A 350 -16.02 -7.61 -52.66
CA ILE A 350 -15.04 -6.54 -52.54
C ILE A 350 -14.23 -6.70 -51.26
N ASP A 351 -13.00 -6.21 -51.29
CA ASP A 351 -12.07 -6.20 -50.17
C ASP A 351 -11.47 -4.79 -50.05
N ILE A 352 -11.54 -4.16 -48.87
CA ILE A 352 -10.80 -2.92 -48.56
C ILE A 352 -9.61 -3.32 -47.68
N ASN A 353 -8.38 -3.23 -48.21
CA ASN A 353 -7.14 -3.72 -47.56
C ASN A 353 -6.16 -2.60 -47.18
N ASP A 354 -6.69 -1.39 -46.98
CA ASP A 354 -5.93 -0.16 -46.74
C ASP A 354 -5.91 0.24 -45.25
N GLY A 355 -6.43 -0.60 -44.35
CA GLY A 355 -6.44 -0.35 -42.91
C GLY A 355 -5.03 -0.13 -42.36
N GLY A 356 -4.92 0.56 -41.23
CA GLY A 356 -3.69 0.69 -40.48
C GLY A 356 -3.39 -0.56 -39.66
N ALA A 357 -2.20 -0.60 -39.05
CA ALA A 357 -1.83 -1.65 -38.11
C ALA A 357 -2.67 -1.56 -36.83
N ILE A 358 -3.17 -2.69 -36.33
CA ILE A 358 -3.97 -2.76 -35.08
C ILE A 358 -3.48 -3.84 -34.11
N ALA A 359 -2.50 -4.65 -34.51
CA ALA A 359 -1.89 -5.70 -33.69
C ALA A 359 -0.67 -5.17 -32.91
N ASP A 360 -0.85 -4.09 -32.15
CA ASP A 360 0.19 -3.41 -31.38
C ASP A 360 -0.12 -3.35 -29.87
N ASN A 361 -1.11 -4.14 -29.43
CA ASN A 361 -1.64 -4.22 -28.08
C ASN A 361 -2.22 -2.90 -27.55
N LYS A 362 -2.80 -2.07 -28.43
CA LYS A 362 -3.54 -0.85 -28.08
C LYS A 362 -4.98 -0.94 -28.54
N TRP A 363 -5.84 -0.13 -27.92
CA TRP A 363 -7.21 0.01 -28.38
C TRP A 363 -7.28 0.83 -29.67
N HIS A 364 -8.03 0.30 -30.64
CA HIS A 364 -8.36 0.95 -31.89
C HIS A 364 -9.86 0.92 -32.14
N HIS A 365 -10.41 2.00 -32.68
CA HIS A 365 -11.80 2.01 -33.20
C HIS A 365 -11.79 1.66 -34.68
N LEU A 366 -12.59 0.66 -35.07
CA LEU A 366 -12.77 0.22 -36.45
C LEU A 366 -14.21 0.49 -36.87
N ALA A 367 -14.40 1.09 -38.04
CA ALA A 367 -15.73 1.26 -38.61
C ALA A 367 -15.78 1.06 -40.12
N ALA A 368 -16.94 0.62 -40.60
CA ALA A 368 -17.24 0.46 -42.02
C ALA A 368 -18.66 0.94 -42.33
N SER A 369 -18.82 1.81 -43.32
CA SER A 369 -20.12 2.22 -43.84
C SER A 369 -20.32 1.68 -45.25
N PHE A 370 -21.43 1.01 -45.50
CA PHE A 370 -21.77 0.37 -46.77
C PHE A 370 -22.95 1.09 -47.41
N ASP A 371 -22.63 2.03 -48.30
CA ASP A 371 -23.58 2.69 -49.21
C ASP A 371 -23.82 1.75 -50.40
N ARG A 372 -24.90 0.97 -50.35
CA ARG A 372 -25.11 -0.22 -51.18
C ARG A 372 -25.21 0.08 -52.66
N ASP A 373 -25.68 1.27 -53.02
CA ASP A 373 -25.71 1.75 -54.41
C ASP A 373 -24.56 2.73 -54.74
N GLY A 374 -23.61 2.90 -53.82
CA GLY A 374 -22.47 3.80 -53.91
C GLY A 374 -21.17 3.18 -53.40
N GLN A 375 -20.61 3.76 -52.32
CA GLN A 375 -19.27 3.41 -51.84
C GLN A 375 -19.26 2.77 -50.45
N ALA A 376 -18.57 1.63 -50.34
CA ALA A 376 -18.10 1.13 -49.05
C ALA A 376 -16.93 2.02 -48.58
N LYS A 377 -16.94 2.42 -47.31
CA LYS A 377 -15.89 3.24 -46.68
C LYS A 377 -15.38 2.59 -45.41
N MET A 378 -14.08 2.74 -45.17
CA MET A 378 -13.37 2.23 -44.00
C MET A 378 -12.86 3.40 -43.16
N TYR A 379 -13.06 3.32 -41.84
CA TYR A 379 -12.56 4.30 -40.89
C TYR A 379 -11.77 3.60 -39.80
N GLN A 380 -10.70 4.23 -39.34
CA GLN A 380 -9.90 3.78 -38.21
C GLN A 380 -9.67 4.96 -37.27
N ASP A 381 -9.88 4.74 -35.98
CA ASP A 381 -9.72 5.74 -34.91
C ASP A 381 -10.49 7.03 -35.23
N GLY A 382 -11.71 6.86 -35.75
CA GLY A 382 -12.61 7.95 -36.15
C GLY A 382 -12.24 8.66 -37.47
N ILE A 383 -11.23 8.21 -38.23
CA ILE A 383 -10.75 8.87 -39.45
C ILE A 383 -11.02 8.01 -40.69
N LEU A 384 -11.54 8.60 -41.76
CA LEU A 384 -11.71 7.92 -43.05
C LEU A 384 -10.35 7.51 -43.65
N ILE A 385 -10.18 6.22 -43.90
CA ILE A 385 -8.95 5.63 -44.45
C ILE A 385 -9.05 5.36 -45.95
N SER A 386 -10.14 4.70 -46.38
CA SER A 386 -10.30 4.27 -47.77
C SER A 386 -11.76 4.14 -48.16
N SER A 387 -12.02 4.10 -49.47
CA SER A 387 -13.34 3.87 -50.04
C SER A 387 -13.25 3.12 -51.36
N ILE A 388 -14.21 2.25 -51.63
CA ILE A 388 -14.33 1.51 -52.90
C ILE A 388 -15.78 1.52 -53.38
N ASP A 389 -15.97 1.54 -54.69
CA ASP A 389 -17.28 1.31 -55.31
C ASP A 389 -17.76 -0.10 -54.98
N MET A 390 -18.99 -0.20 -54.46
CA MET A 390 -19.58 -1.47 -54.07
C MET A 390 -20.82 -1.84 -54.88
N SER A 391 -21.12 -1.07 -55.93
CA SER A 391 -22.30 -1.24 -56.78
C SER A 391 -22.38 -2.60 -57.51
N SER A 392 -21.27 -3.36 -57.53
CA SER A 392 -21.23 -4.71 -58.08
C SER A 392 -21.71 -5.80 -57.13
N ILE A 393 -21.93 -5.49 -55.85
CA ILE A 393 -22.35 -6.46 -54.83
C ILE A 393 -23.88 -6.54 -54.82
N GLY A 394 -24.40 -7.72 -55.07
CA GLY A 394 -25.82 -8.05 -55.04
C GLY A 394 -26.33 -8.31 -53.63
N ASP A 395 -27.37 -9.13 -53.56
CA ASP A 395 -28.02 -9.55 -52.31
C ASP A 395 -27.03 -10.26 -51.37
N ILE A 396 -26.93 -9.79 -50.13
CA ILE A 396 -26.05 -10.37 -49.11
C ILE A 396 -26.82 -11.10 -47.99
N ASP A 397 -28.14 -11.22 -48.13
CA ASP A 397 -29.00 -11.86 -47.12
C ASP A 397 -28.63 -13.33 -46.94
N ASN A 398 -28.44 -13.71 -45.68
CA ASN A 398 -28.15 -15.08 -45.29
C ASN A 398 -28.80 -15.39 -43.94
N SER A 399 -28.90 -16.67 -43.59
CA SER A 399 -29.47 -17.08 -42.29
C SER A 399 -28.41 -17.28 -41.20
N ALA A 400 -27.22 -16.71 -41.37
CA ALA A 400 -26.10 -16.92 -40.47
C ALA A 400 -26.20 -15.99 -39.25
N PRO A 401 -25.71 -16.43 -38.08
CA PRO A 401 -25.61 -15.56 -36.91
C PRO A 401 -24.59 -14.44 -37.14
N LEU A 402 -24.72 -13.35 -36.39
CA LEU A 402 -23.63 -12.39 -36.22
C LEU A 402 -22.71 -12.95 -35.13
N ARG A 403 -21.40 -13.04 -35.42
CA ARG A 403 -20.41 -13.52 -34.47
C ARG A 403 -19.31 -12.51 -34.21
N PHE A 404 -18.86 -12.48 -32.95
CA PHE A 404 -17.66 -11.81 -32.50
C PHE A 404 -16.64 -12.87 -32.07
N GLY A 405 -15.37 -12.67 -32.37
CA GLY A 405 -14.30 -13.58 -31.95
C GLY A 405 -14.09 -14.81 -32.86
N SER A 406 -15.02 -15.09 -33.77
CA SER A 406 -14.92 -16.22 -34.71
C SER A 406 -15.79 -16.00 -35.95
N ASP A 407 -15.59 -16.81 -36.99
CA ASP A 407 -16.52 -16.96 -38.10
C ASP A 407 -17.68 -17.90 -37.73
N ILE A 408 -18.65 -18.07 -38.62
CA ILE A 408 -19.92 -18.79 -38.34
C ILE A 408 -19.76 -20.30 -38.15
N ASP A 409 -18.64 -20.88 -38.58
CA ASP A 409 -18.35 -22.31 -38.40
C ASP A 409 -17.44 -22.59 -37.20
N GLY A 410 -16.76 -21.57 -36.66
CA GLY A 410 -15.90 -21.76 -35.50
C GLY A 410 -14.50 -22.25 -35.88
N GLU A 411 -13.95 -21.81 -37.01
CA GLU A 411 -12.64 -22.24 -37.51
C GLU A 411 -11.62 -21.08 -37.55
N TYR A 412 -12.08 -19.83 -37.53
CA TYR A 412 -11.24 -18.64 -37.71
C TYR A 412 -11.30 -17.69 -36.50
N HIS A 413 -10.56 -18.01 -35.44
CA HIS A 413 -10.65 -17.39 -34.11
C HIS A 413 -9.79 -16.14 -33.94
N TYR A 414 -10.39 -15.05 -33.48
CA TYR A 414 -9.68 -13.84 -33.09
C TYR A 414 -9.16 -13.96 -31.66
N ASN A 415 -7.89 -13.59 -31.46
CA ASN A 415 -7.28 -13.47 -30.14
C ASN A 415 -7.04 -11.99 -29.83
N GLY A 416 -7.63 -11.49 -28.75
CA GLY A 416 -7.60 -10.08 -28.36
C GLY A 416 -8.80 -9.70 -27.49
N ALA A 417 -9.17 -8.43 -27.49
CA ALA A 417 -10.33 -7.90 -26.79
C ALA A 417 -11.23 -7.11 -27.74
N LEU A 418 -12.53 -7.06 -27.40
CA LEU A 418 -13.56 -6.29 -28.10
C LEU A 418 -14.40 -5.46 -27.13
N GLU A 419 -14.79 -4.27 -27.58
CA GLU A 419 -15.71 -3.35 -26.90
C GLU A 419 -16.60 -2.62 -27.92
N GLU A 420 -17.71 -2.06 -27.44
CA GLU A 420 -18.49 -1.04 -28.16
C GLU A 420 -18.87 -1.47 -29.60
N VAL A 421 -19.36 -2.71 -29.76
CA VAL A 421 -19.82 -3.19 -31.06
C VAL A 421 -21.16 -2.55 -31.38
N ARG A 422 -21.26 -1.87 -32.52
CA ARG A 422 -22.45 -1.12 -32.95
C ARG A 422 -22.84 -1.50 -34.37
N LEU A 423 -24.14 -1.67 -34.58
CA LEU A 423 -24.74 -1.94 -35.89
C LEU A 423 -25.86 -0.94 -36.17
N TRP A 424 -25.80 -0.32 -37.34
CA TRP A 424 -26.70 0.76 -37.75
C TRP A 424 -27.40 0.42 -39.05
N ASN A 425 -28.73 0.58 -39.08
CA ASN A 425 -29.57 0.46 -40.27
C ASN A 425 -29.56 1.76 -41.09
N GLY A 426 -28.37 2.16 -41.51
CA GLY A 426 -28.11 3.35 -42.32
C GLY A 426 -26.66 3.82 -42.21
N LEU A 427 -26.31 4.85 -42.96
CA LEU A 427 -24.98 5.44 -42.95
C LEU A 427 -24.81 6.37 -41.74
N VAL A 428 -23.84 6.06 -40.88
CA VAL A 428 -23.30 7.02 -39.91
C VAL A 428 -22.28 7.92 -40.61
N SER A 429 -22.38 9.23 -40.42
CA SER A 429 -21.50 10.19 -41.09
C SER A 429 -20.07 10.14 -40.55
N GLU A 430 -19.10 10.56 -41.36
CA GLU A 430 -17.69 10.63 -40.95
C GLU A 430 -17.48 11.49 -39.70
N LEU A 431 -18.25 12.57 -39.55
CA LEU A 431 -18.16 13.44 -38.37
C LEU A 431 -18.72 12.75 -37.11
N GLU A 432 -19.84 12.03 -37.24
CA GLU A 432 -20.40 11.25 -36.13
C GLU A 432 -19.46 10.12 -35.71
N ILE A 433 -18.89 9.38 -36.67
CA ILE A 433 -17.86 8.35 -36.40
C ILE A 433 -16.67 8.96 -35.66
N ASN A 434 -16.19 10.13 -36.08
CA ASN A 434 -15.08 10.81 -35.42
C ASN A 434 -15.42 11.25 -33.99
N ASP A 435 -16.60 11.85 -33.80
CA ASP A 435 -17.04 12.40 -32.52
C ASP A 435 -17.36 11.30 -31.49
N TRP A 436 -17.75 10.09 -31.93
CA TRP A 436 -18.28 9.03 -31.07
C TRP A 436 -17.41 7.77 -30.94
N GLN A 437 -16.23 7.73 -31.56
CA GLN A 437 -15.32 6.57 -31.49
C GLN A 437 -14.76 6.27 -30.08
N CYS A 438 -14.78 7.27 -29.19
CA CYS A 438 -14.25 7.23 -27.82
C CYS A 438 -15.32 7.56 -26.76
N ILE A 439 -16.59 7.26 -27.03
CA ILE A 439 -17.70 7.56 -26.12
C ILE A 439 -18.62 6.34 -26.06
N SER A 440 -18.93 5.82 -24.88
CA SER A 440 -19.98 4.79 -24.74
C SER A 440 -21.32 5.33 -25.22
N LEU A 441 -21.99 4.56 -26.06
CA LEU A 441 -23.15 5.04 -26.78
C LEU A 441 -24.33 5.31 -25.85
N ASP A 442 -25.00 6.45 -26.06
CA ASP A 442 -26.27 6.79 -25.43
C ASP A 442 -27.27 7.36 -26.46
N ASN A 443 -28.48 7.67 -25.99
CA ASN A 443 -29.56 8.16 -26.85
C ASN A 443 -29.36 9.57 -27.43
N THR A 444 -28.23 10.23 -27.14
CA THR A 444 -27.89 11.54 -27.69
C THR A 444 -27.08 11.45 -28.98
N HIS A 445 -26.64 10.25 -29.38
CA HIS A 445 -26.00 10.03 -30.68
C HIS A 445 -26.94 10.47 -31.83
N PRO A 446 -26.49 11.30 -32.79
CA PRO A 446 -27.37 11.83 -33.84
C PRO A 446 -28.09 10.75 -34.66
N SER A 447 -27.42 9.63 -34.91
CA SER A 447 -27.95 8.47 -35.65
C SER A 447 -28.61 7.41 -34.76
N TYR A 448 -28.84 7.66 -33.45
CA TYR A 448 -29.38 6.68 -32.50
C TYR A 448 -30.67 6.00 -32.97
N SER A 449 -31.53 6.71 -33.69
CA SER A 449 -32.79 6.14 -34.24
C SER A 449 -32.59 5.05 -35.29
N SER A 450 -31.37 4.89 -35.83
CA SER A 450 -31.00 3.84 -36.78
C SER A 450 -30.23 2.68 -36.14
N LEU A 451 -29.96 2.74 -34.83
CA LEU A 451 -29.24 1.68 -34.13
C LEU A 451 -30.08 0.40 -34.07
N ILE A 452 -29.54 -0.71 -34.56
CA ILE A 452 -30.18 -2.04 -34.59
C ILE A 452 -29.39 -3.10 -33.80
N GLY A 453 -28.23 -2.74 -33.26
CA GLY A 453 -27.49 -3.57 -32.31
C GLY A 453 -26.43 -2.75 -31.60
N TYR A 454 -26.31 -2.90 -30.29
CA TYR A 454 -25.27 -2.28 -29.48
C TYR A 454 -24.86 -3.17 -28.32
N TRP A 455 -23.68 -3.77 -28.42
CA TRP A 455 -23.06 -4.58 -27.39
C TRP A 455 -21.86 -3.83 -26.81
N PRO A 456 -21.98 -3.23 -25.61
CA PRO A 456 -20.86 -2.55 -24.98
C PRO A 456 -19.70 -3.49 -24.65
N LEU A 457 -20.02 -4.75 -24.31
CA LEU A 457 -19.07 -5.77 -23.83
C LEU A 457 -18.32 -5.32 -22.57
N ASN A 458 -19.05 -4.79 -21.59
CA ASN A 458 -18.52 -4.26 -20.32
C ASN A 458 -19.22 -4.82 -19.08
N GLU A 459 -19.92 -5.95 -19.21
CA GLU A 459 -20.76 -6.57 -18.20
C GLU A 459 -19.96 -7.11 -17.01
N ASN A 460 -18.65 -7.34 -17.19
CA ASN A 460 -17.67 -7.73 -16.16
C ASN A 460 -17.86 -9.15 -15.58
N GLN A 461 -18.98 -9.82 -15.87
CA GLN A 461 -19.25 -11.18 -15.45
C GLN A 461 -20.43 -11.78 -16.23
N GLY A 462 -20.52 -13.11 -16.20
CA GLY A 462 -21.62 -13.85 -16.82
C GLY A 462 -21.33 -14.22 -18.28
N SER A 463 -22.32 -14.86 -18.91
CA SER A 463 -22.19 -15.48 -20.23
C SER A 463 -23.15 -14.89 -21.27
N ILE A 464 -23.60 -13.65 -21.04
CA ILE A 464 -24.53 -12.93 -21.93
C ILE A 464 -23.86 -11.60 -22.30
N ALA A 465 -23.80 -11.31 -23.59
CA ALA A 465 -23.46 -10.00 -24.12
C ALA A 465 -24.79 -9.26 -24.39
N TYR A 466 -25.12 -8.24 -23.60
CA TYR A 466 -26.43 -7.59 -23.72
C TYR A 466 -26.47 -6.64 -24.91
N ASP A 467 -27.54 -6.73 -25.70
CA ASP A 467 -27.85 -5.71 -26.70
C ASP A 467 -28.65 -4.57 -26.05
N LEU A 468 -28.01 -3.41 -25.90
CA LEU A 468 -28.63 -2.21 -25.33
C LEU A 468 -29.39 -1.38 -26.38
N SER A 469 -29.51 -1.87 -27.62
CA SER A 469 -30.41 -1.29 -28.62
C SER A 469 -31.88 -1.53 -28.26
N ALA A 470 -32.79 -1.00 -29.07
CA ALA A 470 -34.22 -1.24 -28.89
C ALA A 470 -34.67 -2.67 -29.27
N LEU A 471 -33.79 -3.47 -29.88
CA LEU A 471 -34.11 -4.81 -30.37
C LEU A 471 -33.76 -5.92 -29.37
N GLU A 472 -32.88 -5.67 -28.41
CA GLU A 472 -32.50 -6.62 -27.35
C GLU A 472 -32.04 -7.99 -27.90
N ASN A 473 -31.28 -7.99 -29.01
CA ASN A 473 -30.66 -9.18 -29.60
C ASN A 473 -29.42 -9.62 -28.79
N ASP A 474 -29.65 -10.09 -27.56
CA ASP A 474 -28.57 -10.54 -26.68
C ASP A 474 -27.73 -11.68 -27.31
N GLY A 475 -26.42 -11.60 -27.14
CA GLY A 475 -25.45 -12.62 -27.55
C GLY A 475 -25.14 -13.61 -26.44
N THR A 476 -24.79 -14.84 -26.82
CA THR A 476 -24.27 -15.87 -25.90
C THR A 476 -22.75 -15.89 -25.95
N ILE A 477 -22.10 -15.69 -24.80
CA ILE A 477 -20.64 -15.75 -24.66
C ILE A 477 -20.24 -17.20 -24.40
N THR A 478 -19.29 -17.71 -25.19
CA THR A 478 -18.71 -19.05 -25.06
C THR A 478 -17.22 -18.92 -24.82
N ASN A 479 -16.75 -19.47 -23.69
CA ASN A 479 -15.35 -19.59 -23.24
C ASN A 479 -14.55 -18.29 -23.03
N SER A 480 -15.03 -17.15 -23.56
CA SER A 480 -14.39 -15.85 -23.40
C SER A 480 -14.38 -15.36 -21.95
N ASN A 481 -13.32 -14.64 -21.57
CA ASN A 481 -13.10 -14.13 -20.22
C ASN A 481 -13.34 -12.62 -20.13
N TRP A 482 -13.81 -12.15 -18.99
CA TRP A 482 -13.88 -10.71 -18.69
C TRP A 482 -12.51 -10.22 -18.22
N SER A 483 -12.09 -9.03 -18.66
CA SER A 483 -10.80 -8.48 -18.27
C SER A 483 -10.68 -8.19 -16.79
N SER A 484 -9.46 -8.38 -16.27
CA SER A 484 -9.02 -7.81 -15.00
C SER A 484 -8.12 -6.61 -15.27
N LEU A 485 -8.16 -5.62 -14.39
CA LEU A 485 -7.21 -4.51 -14.43
C LEU A 485 -5.78 -5.02 -14.35
N ASP A 486 -4.93 -4.56 -15.27
CA ASP A 486 -3.49 -4.68 -15.10
C ASP A 486 -3.09 -3.89 -13.85
N SER A 487 -2.34 -4.51 -12.96
CA SER A 487 -1.86 -3.85 -11.74
C SER A 487 -0.43 -4.26 -11.42
N ILE A 488 0.30 -3.36 -10.77
CA ILE A 488 1.59 -3.65 -10.16
C ILE A 488 1.47 -3.57 -8.65
N ILE A 489 2.22 -4.44 -7.96
CA ILE A 489 2.37 -4.37 -6.51
C ILE A 489 3.51 -3.40 -6.20
N SER A 490 3.23 -2.39 -5.38
CA SER A 490 4.21 -1.44 -4.87
C SER A 490 4.47 -1.69 -3.40
N TYR A 491 5.74 -1.94 -3.07
CA TYR A 491 6.19 -2.16 -1.71
C TYR A 491 6.71 -0.87 -1.05
N GLU A 492 6.64 0.28 -1.71
CA GLU A 492 7.20 1.57 -1.22
C GLU A 492 6.73 1.92 0.20
N ASN A 493 5.46 1.67 0.51
CA ASN A 493 4.85 1.99 1.81
C ASN A 493 4.82 0.81 2.80
N THR A 494 5.78 -0.11 2.70
CA THR A 494 5.92 -1.26 3.63
C THR A 494 7.20 -1.14 4.45
N PRO A 495 7.30 -1.83 5.61
CA PRO A 495 8.52 -1.85 6.40
C PRO A 495 9.75 -2.40 5.66
N ARG A 496 10.91 -2.05 6.16
CA ARG A 496 12.23 -2.48 5.73
C ARG A 496 12.95 -3.17 6.87
N ILE A 497 13.88 -4.06 6.55
CA ILE A 497 14.67 -4.77 7.56
C ILE A 497 15.41 -3.81 8.50
N ASN A 498 15.91 -2.68 7.98
CA ASN A 498 16.66 -1.69 8.74
C ASN A 498 15.78 -0.78 9.63
N ASP A 499 14.46 -0.98 9.64
CA ASP A 499 13.52 -0.23 10.50
C ASP A 499 13.54 -0.72 11.96
N VAL A 500 14.02 -1.93 12.20
CA VAL A 500 14.04 -2.58 13.53
C VAL A 500 14.89 -1.78 14.52
N ALA A 501 16.11 -1.39 14.14
CA ALA A 501 17.02 -0.64 15.02
C ALA A 501 16.44 0.72 15.44
N ILE A 502 15.93 1.51 14.49
CA ILE A 502 15.37 2.83 14.80
C ILE A 502 14.10 2.73 15.65
N THR A 503 13.26 1.73 15.37
CA THR A 503 12.05 1.46 16.16
C THR A 503 12.40 1.15 17.62
N ALA A 504 13.40 0.30 17.85
CA ALA A 504 13.86 -0.03 19.19
C ALA A 504 14.44 1.19 19.94
N LEU A 505 15.28 1.98 19.27
CA LEU A 505 15.91 3.18 19.86
C LEU A 505 14.86 4.24 20.21
N ASN A 506 13.92 4.52 19.30
CA ASN A 506 12.83 5.46 19.57
C ASN A 506 11.95 5.00 20.74
N TRP A 507 11.62 3.72 20.83
CA TRP A 507 10.83 3.19 21.95
C TRP A 507 11.50 3.38 23.31
N LEU A 508 12.83 3.26 23.36
CA LEU A 508 13.65 3.51 24.55
C LEU A 508 13.84 5.01 24.86
N CYS A 509 13.18 5.90 24.11
CA CYS A 509 13.37 7.35 24.15
C CYS A 509 14.84 7.78 23.91
N ILE A 510 15.59 7.03 23.09
CA ILE A 510 16.94 7.42 22.69
C ILE A 510 16.83 8.34 21.49
N GLU A 511 17.31 9.57 21.63
CA GLU A 511 17.29 10.56 20.56
C GLU A 511 18.15 10.11 19.38
N ILE A 512 17.53 10.05 18.20
CA ILE A 512 18.22 9.72 16.95
C ILE A 512 18.94 10.96 16.45
N GLU A 513 20.27 10.92 16.46
CA GLU A 513 21.06 12.03 15.93
C GLU A 513 21.07 12.01 14.40
N ASP A 514 20.87 13.18 13.76
CA ASP A 514 21.03 13.35 12.31
C ASP A 514 22.39 12.84 11.80
N SER A 515 23.42 12.94 12.66
CA SER A 515 24.79 12.51 12.36
C SER A 515 24.91 11.00 12.09
N TRP A 516 23.98 10.19 12.63
CA TRP A 516 23.98 8.74 12.46
C TRP A 516 23.56 8.31 11.05
N ASN A 517 22.92 9.22 10.28
CA ASN A 517 22.46 8.97 8.92
C ASN A 517 21.69 7.64 8.76
N ILE A 518 20.85 7.32 9.76
CA ILE A 518 19.98 6.14 9.76
C ILE A 518 19.01 6.23 8.57
N GLU A 519 18.80 5.10 7.90
CA GLU A 519 17.94 4.98 6.72
C GLU A 519 16.64 4.26 7.02
N GLY A 520 16.57 3.54 8.15
CA GLY A 520 15.34 2.95 8.64
C GLY A 520 14.32 4.01 9.08
N PHE A 521 13.06 3.61 9.04
CA PHE A 521 11.90 4.37 9.46
C PHE A 521 11.27 3.75 10.72
N ASN A 522 10.79 4.59 11.64
CA ASN A 522 10.06 4.11 12.81
C ASN A 522 8.57 3.99 12.49
N TRP A 523 8.05 2.77 12.51
CA TRP A 523 6.62 2.49 12.30
C TRP A 523 5.79 2.55 13.59
N VAL A 524 6.45 2.61 14.75
CA VAL A 524 5.79 2.55 16.05
C VAL A 524 5.77 3.91 16.69
N ASP A 525 4.61 4.54 16.69
CA ASP A 525 4.32 5.68 17.56
C ASP A 525 3.68 5.15 18.84
N SER A 526 4.20 5.53 20.00
CA SER A 526 3.51 5.22 21.24
C SER A 526 2.22 6.04 21.31
N LEU A 527 1.08 5.39 21.64
CA LEU A 527 -0.19 6.10 21.74
C LEU A 527 -0.19 6.96 23.01
N ALA A 528 0.27 8.19 22.88
CA ALA A 528 0.23 9.18 23.94
C ALA A 528 -1.13 9.91 23.88
N ILE A 529 -2.06 9.56 24.77
CA ILE A 529 -3.42 10.13 24.78
C ILE A 529 -3.58 11.08 25.97
N VAL A 530 -4.02 12.31 25.68
CA VAL A 530 -4.45 13.28 26.69
C VAL A 530 -5.86 12.93 27.17
N GLU A 531 -5.98 12.65 28.46
CA GLU A 531 -7.21 12.19 29.13
C GLU A 531 -7.72 13.16 30.20
N GLU A 532 -6.97 14.23 30.50
CA GLU A 532 -7.31 15.20 31.54
C GLU A 532 -7.09 16.65 31.06
N VAL A 533 -8.03 17.54 31.39
CA VAL A 533 -7.99 18.96 30.99
C VAL A 533 -7.25 19.85 32.01
N ILE A 534 -7.05 19.35 33.23
CA ILE A 534 -6.38 20.05 34.32
C ILE A 534 -4.86 19.95 34.15
N ASP A 535 -4.21 21.07 33.85
CA ASP A 535 -2.75 21.12 33.65
C ASP A 535 -1.97 20.66 34.91
N GLY A 536 -1.03 19.74 34.69
CA GLY A 536 -0.18 19.13 35.71
C GLY A 536 -0.80 17.92 36.43
N ALA A 537 -2.05 17.57 36.16
CA ALA A 537 -2.62 16.29 36.60
C ALA A 537 -2.11 15.13 35.72
N PRO A 538 -2.06 13.89 36.24
CA PRO A 538 -1.80 12.71 35.42
C PRO A 538 -2.76 12.65 34.21
N GLY A 539 -2.23 12.36 33.03
CA GLY A 539 -3.01 12.32 31.78
C GLY A 539 -3.30 13.70 31.16
N SER A 540 -2.84 14.79 31.77
CA SER A 540 -2.94 16.12 31.16
C SER A 540 -1.95 16.32 30.01
N LEU A 541 -2.19 17.28 29.11
CA LEU A 541 -1.30 17.55 27.98
C LEU A 541 0.17 17.70 28.40
N ARG A 542 0.45 18.44 29.47
CA ARG A 542 1.81 18.58 30.00
C ARG A 542 2.36 17.25 30.49
N SER A 543 1.59 16.52 31.30
CA SER A 543 2.03 15.21 31.81
C SER A 543 2.27 14.21 30.68
N VAL A 544 1.51 14.28 29.58
CA VAL A 544 1.69 13.38 28.43
C VAL A 544 2.93 13.77 27.63
N ILE A 545 3.18 15.06 27.42
CA ILE A 545 4.42 15.57 26.82
C ILE A 545 5.65 15.20 27.65
N ASP A 546 5.57 15.36 28.98
CA ASP A 546 6.68 15.05 29.89
C ASP A 546 7.02 13.54 29.90
N ASN A 547 6.07 12.69 29.48
CA ASN A 547 6.21 11.22 29.47
C ASN A 547 6.43 10.64 28.05
N SER A 548 6.42 11.47 27.00
CA SER A 548 6.62 11.00 25.62
C SER A 548 8.10 10.93 25.26
N CYS A 549 8.43 10.13 24.24
CA CYS A 549 9.74 10.10 23.59
C CYS A 549 9.78 11.10 22.42
N SER A 550 10.99 11.35 21.90
CA SER A 550 11.17 12.08 20.64
C SER A 550 10.44 11.38 19.48
N ALA A 551 9.85 12.17 18.59
CA ALA A 551 9.00 11.78 17.46
C ALA A 551 7.61 11.21 17.79
N ASP A 552 7.25 11.04 19.07
CA ASP A 552 5.93 10.54 19.45
C ASP A 552 4.78 11.42 18.94
N SER A 553 3.66 10.76 18.64
CA SER A 553 2.39 11.38 18.29
C SER A 553 1.44 11.42 19.49
N ILE A 554 1.03 12.62 19.90
CA ILE A 554 0.12 12.90 21.00
C ILE A 554 -1.28 13.20 20.47
N TYR A 555 -2.28 12.47 20.96
CA TYR A 555 -3.69 12.62 20.62
C TYR A 555 -4.52 13.06 21.82
N PHE A 556 -5.77 13.47 21.59
CA PHE A 556 -6.71 13.84 22.65
C PHE A 556 -7.87 12.85 22.71
N ALA A 557 -8.22 12.40 23.91
CA ALA A 557 -9.35 11.51 24.10
C ALA A 557 -10.67 12.17 23.65
N PRO A 558 -11.51 11.49 22.84
CA PRO A 558 -12.78 12.06 22.36
C PRO A 558 -13.73 12.51 23.47
N ALA A 559 -13.60 11.93 24.68
CA ALA A 559 -14.39 12.32 25.85
C ALA A 559 -14.13 13.78 26.30
N LEU A 560 -13.03 14.39 25.85
CA LEU A 560 -12.65 15.76 26.19
C LEU A 560 -13.08 16.78 25.13
N ASP A 561 -13.69 16.34 24.02
CA ASP A 561 -14.04 17.22 22.91
C ASP A 561 -14.90 18.42 23.36
N GLY A 562 -14.48 19.61 22.93
CA GLY A 562 -15.14 20.88 23.19
C GLY A 562 -14.75 21.54 24.52
N GLN A 563 -13.90 20.92 25.33
CA GLN A 563 -13.38 21.49 26.57
C GLN A 563 -12.09 22.30 26.32
N ASP A 564 -11.85 23.30 27.19
CA ASP A 564 -10.58 24.04 27.20
C ASP A 564 -9.55 23.30 28.07
N PHE A 565 -8.42 22.93 27.48
CA PHE A 565 -7.23 22.47 28.18
C PHE A 565 -6.52 23.68 28.80
N LEU A 566 -6.72 23.86 30.11
CA LEU A 566 -6.35 25.08 30.83
C LEU A 566 -4.92 25.02 31.37
N LEU A 567 -4.00 25.64 30.64
CA LEU A 567 -2.59 25.76 31.01
C LEU A 567 -2.41 26.75 32.17
N ASN A 568 -1.67 26.33 33.19
CA ASN A 568 -1.27 27.17 34.33
C ASN A 568 0.14 27.78 34.17
N LYS A 569 0.90 27.26 33.20
CA LYS A 569 2.24 27.70 32.82
C LYS A 569 2.45 27.43 31.32
N GLU A 570 3.40 28.12 30.72
CA GLU A 570 3.97 27.72 29.43
C GLU A 570 4.44 26.25 29.43
N ILE A 571 4.18 25.54 28.34
CA ILE A 571 4.78 24.23 28.03
C ILE A 571 6.01 24.49 27.17
N GLU A 572 7.17 24.14 27.71
CA GLU A 572 8.43 24.05 26.98
C GLU A 572 8.48 22.67 26.32
N ILE A 573 8.63 22.62 25.00
CA ILE A 573 8.66 21.37 24.24
C ILE A 573 10.06 20.76 24.36
N PRO A 574 10.21 19.60 25.03
CA PRO A 574 11.52 19.06 25.39
C PRO A 574 12.23 18.34 24.24
N HIS A 575 11.48 17.83 23.26
CA HIS A 575 11.98 17.02 22.14
C HIS A 575 10.99 17.04 20.98
N ASN A 576 11.36 16.42 19.86
CA ASN A 576 10.53 16.42 18.64
C ASN A 576 9.18 15.76 18.92
N LEU A 577 8.06 16.39 18.55
CA LEU A 577 6.73 15.85 18.84
C LEU A 577 5.71 16.21 17.76
N ASN A 578 4.72 15.32 17.60
CA ASN A 578 3.51 15.59 16.86
C ASN A 578 2.33 15.70 17.82
N ILE A 579 1.59 16.82 17.83
CA ILE A 579 0.39 16.98 18.68
C ILE A 579 -0.83 17.15 17.77
N ILE A 580 -1.74 16.19 17.82
CA ILE A 580 -2.82 16.01 16.86
C ILE A 580 -4.18 16.12 17.57
N GLY A 581 -4.86 17.24 17.35
CA GLY A 581 -6.23 17.45 17.81
C GLY A 581 -7.29 16.73 16.97
N SER A 582 -8.51 16.66 17.50
CA SER A 582 -9.72 16.12 16.85
C SER A 582 -10.50 17.18 16.05
N GLY A 583 -9.96 18.39 15.91
CA GLY A 583 -10.52 19.50 15.14
C GLY A 583 -10.57 20.82 15.92
N ILE A 584 -10.57 21.96 15.22
CA ILE A 584 -10.56 23.31 15.83
C ILE A 584 -11.76 23.64 16.74
N SER A 585 -12.86 22.88 16.63
CA SER A 585 -14.04 23.00 17.50
C SER A 585 -13.97 22.07 18.71
N ASN A 586 -13.10 21.06 18.67
CA ASN A 586 -13.07 19.96 19.62
C ASN A 586 -11.82 20.05 20.52
N THR A 587 -10.65 20.34 19.96
CA THR A 587 -9.40 20.50 20.72
C THR A 587 -9.06 21.98 20.92
N SER A 588 -9.07 22.43 22.17
CA SER A 588 -8.98 23.86 22.52
C SER A 588 -7.99 24.10 23.67
N ILE A 589 -6.83 24.71 23.39
CA ILE A 589 -5.80 25.00 24.39
C ILE A 589 -5.90 26.46 24.80
N SER A 590 -5.88 26.74 26.10
CA SER A 590 -6.01 28.09 26.64
C SER A 590 -5.24 28.23 27.95
N SER A 591 -4.77 29.44 28.28
CA SER A 591 -4.29 29.75 29.62
C SER A 591 -5.20 30.75 30.34
N ASN A 592 -6.33 31.11 29.72
CA ASN A 592 -7.19 32.21 30.15
C ASN A 592 -6.38 33.50 30.45
N TYR A 593 -5.46 33.81 29.54
CA TYR A 593 -4.49 34.90 29.61
C TYR A 593 -3.52 34.81 30.79
N ALA A 594 -3.20 33.62 31.31
CA ALA A 594 -2.20 33.49 32.35
C ALA A 594 -0.77 33.44 31.80
N ASN A 595 -0.57 32.84 30.63
CA ASN A 595 0.75 32.55 30.05
C ASN A 595 0.68 32.24 28.54
N ARG A 596 1.85 32.20 27.87
CA ARG A 596 2.02 31.59 26.55
C ARG A 596 1.67 30.09 26.59
N ALA A 597 1.22 29.51 25.48
CA ALA A 597 0.95 28.07 25.44
C ALA A 597 2.25 27.27 25.28
N PHE A 598 2.99 27.51 24.19
CA PHE A 598 4.14 26.70 23.81
C PHE A 598 5.41 27.54 23.61
N TYR A 599 6.53 26.97 24.03
CA TYR A 599 7.88 27.39 23.68
C TYR A 599 8.63 26.21 23.06
N ILE A 600 9.16 26.40 21.85
CA ILE A 600 9.89 25.40 21.08
C ILE A 600 11.35 25.83 21.03
N GLN A 601 12.23 25.01 21.58
CA GLN A 601 13.66 25.30 21.66
C GLN A 601 14.35 25.11 20.30
N LEU A 602 15.53 25.71 20.14
CA LEU A 602 16.39 25.48 18.98
C LEU A 602 16.74 23.99 18.87
N GLY A 603 16.56 23.42 17.67
CA GLY A 603 16.81 21.99 17.40
C GLY A 603 15.62 21.08 17.67
N VAL A 604 14.49 21.61 18.14
CA VAL A 604 13.27 20.85 18.40
C VAL A 604 12.22 21.08 17.32
N ASN A 605 11.61 20.00 16.85
CA ASN A 605 10.57 19.97 15.83
C ASN A 605 9.21 19.74 16.49
N LEU A 606 8.28 20.69 16.37
CA LEU A 606 6.90 20.53 16.82
C LEU A 606 5.93 20.60 15.63
N SER A 607 5.10 19.58 15.46
CA SER A 607 3.93 19.66 14.59
C SER A 607 2.64 19.81 15.42
N LEU A 608 1.79 20.77 15.06
CA LEU A 608 0.48 20.99 15.68
C LEU A 608 -0.62 20.86 14.62
N HIS A 609 -1.51 19.89 14.80
CA HIS A 609 -2.58 19.59 13.87
C HIS A 609 -3.97 19.81 14.49
N ASN A 610 -4.93 20.29 13.68
CA ASN A 610 -6.37 20.18 13.97
C ASN A 610 -6.81 20.74 15.34
N MET A 611 -6.33 21.91 15.75
CA MET A 611 -6.62 22.44 17.08
C MET A 611 -6.78 23.96 17.11
N LYS A 612 -7.32 24.47 18.21
CA LYS A 612 -7.42 25.90 18.48
C LYS A 612 -6.58 26.27 19.71
N ILE A 613 -5.79 27.34 19.62
CA ILE A 613 -5.11 27.95 20.76
C ILE A 613 -5.67 29.36 20.95
N HIS A 614 -6.22 29.63 22.14
CA HIS A 614 -6.91 30.89 22.40
C HIS A 614 -6.77 31.40 23.83
N LYS A 615 -6.92 32.71 23.99
CA LYS A 615 -6.81 33.39 25.28
C LYS A 615 -5.51 33.04 25.99
N THR A 616 -4.39 33.23 25.31
CA THR A 616 -3.05 33.11 25.88
C THR A 616 -2.34 34.46 25.79
N GLN A 617 -1.41 34.74 26.71
CA GLN A 617 -0.65 35.98 26.65
C GLN A 617 0.75 35.85 27.25
N GLU A 618 1.67 36.68 26.78
CA GLU A 618 2.99 36.85 27.39
C GLU A 618 3.51 38.26 27.13
N GLU A 619 4.44 38.78 27.94
CA GLU A 619 4.94 40.16 27.76
C GLU A 619 5.83 40.33 26.52
N SER A 620 6.41 39.24 26.01
CA SER A 620 7.29 39.24 24.84
C SER A 620 7.28 37.88 24.13
N ASN A 621 7.72 37.86 22.87
CA ASN A 621 7.94 36.66 22.07
C ASN A 621 6.66 35.84 21.77
N GLY A 622 5.57 36.52 21.43
CA GLY A 622 4.29 35.93 21.03
C GLY A 622 3.43 35.54 22.23
N GLY A 623 2.11 35.65 22.09
CA GLY A 623 1.16 35.35 23.15
C GLY A 623 0.75 33.89 23.24
N ALA A 624 0.91 33.10 22.18
CA ALA A 624 0.53 31.68 22.10
C ALA A 624 1.74 30.78 21.86
N ILE A 625 2.63 31.13 20.92
CA ILE A 625 3.76 30.29 20.54
C ILE A 625 5.03 31.13 20.38
N TYR A 626 6.12 30.69 20.99
CA TYR A 626 7.47 31.16 20.71
C TYR A 626 8.26 30.02 20.09
N ASN A 627 8.65 30.16 18.82
CA ASN A 627 9.41 29.14 18.11
C ASN A 627 10.87 29.58 17.90
N GLN A 628 11.82 28.78 18.38
CA GLN A 628 13.24 28.87 18.02
C GLN A 628 13.74 27.63 17.24
N GLY A 629 12.95 26.57 17.17
CA GLY A 629 13.22 25.35 16.39
C GLY A 629 12.38 25.30 15.12
N ASP A 630 11.84 24.15 14.78
CA ASP A 630 11.01 23.97 13.59
C ASP A 630 9.55 23.72 13.98
N LEU A 631 8.65 24.49 13.39
CA LEU A 631 7.22 24.45 13.70
C LEU A 631 6.40 24.17 12.45
N LEU A 632 5.62 23.09 12.48
CA LEU A 632 4.61 22.81 11.46
C LEU A 632 3.21 23.08 12.03
N LEU A 633 2.43 23.92 11.35
CA LEU A 633 1.02 24.17 11.69
C LEU A 633 0.12 23.66 10.57
N LYS A 634 -0.80 22.73 10.89
CA LYS A 634 -1.78 22.19 9.95
C LYS A 634 -3.18 22.29 10.53
N ASP A 635 -4.05 23.08 9.87
CA ASP A 635 -5.44 23.25 10.31
C ASP A 635 -5.57 23.76 11.77
N VAL A 636 -4.74 24.75 12.12
CA VAL A 636 -4.68 25.37 13.45
C VAL A 636 -5.34 26.75 13.47
N LEU A 637 -6.15 27.03 14.50
CA LEU A 637 -6.75 28.35 14.76
C LEU A 637 -6.07 29.02 15.96
N LEU A 638 -5.38 30.15 15.72
CA LEU A 638 -4.86 31.03 16.78
C LEU A 638 -5.80 32.23 16.91
N ILE A 639 -6.44 32.42 18.07
CA ILE A 639 -7.42 33.50 18.26
C ILE A 639 -7.32 34.13 19.64
N ASP A 640 -7.40 35.47 19.71
CA ASP A 640 -7.45 36.21 20.98
C ASP A 640 -6.21 35.97 21.88
N ASN A 641 -5.01 36.05 21.28
CA ASN A 641 -3.72 35.83 21.95
C ASN A 641 -2.84 37.09 21.90
N TYR A 642 -2.16 37.44 23.01
CA TYR A 642 -1.50 38.75 23.16
C TYR A 642 -0.02 38.68 23.53
N GLU A 643 0.81 39.50 22.87
CA GLU A 643 2.14 39.89 23.33
C GLU A 643 2.05 41.27 23.99
N GLY A 644 2.04 41.32 25.32
CA GLY A 644 1.71 42.52 26.08
C GLY A 644 0.36 43.10 25.62
N PRO A 645 0.29 44.37 25.17
CA PRO A 645 -0.96 44.95 24.64
C PRO A 645 -1.24 44.60 23.18
N LEU A 646 -0.32 43.92 22.49
CA LEU A 646 -0.41 43.64 21.06
C LEU A 646 -1.10 42.31 20.82
N LEU A 647 -2.09 42.28 19.93
CA LEU A 647 -2.65 41.02 19.46
C LEU A 647 -1.63 40.33 18.54
N LYS A 648 -0.79 39.49 19.12
CA LYS A 648 0.32 38.80 18.44
C LYS A 648 0.43 37.40 19.02
N ALA A 649 -0.10 36.41 18.29
CA ALA A 649 -0.12 35.03 18.75
C ALA A 649 1.25 34.34 18.69
N LEU A 650 2.10 34.66 17.71
CA LEU A 650 3.28 33.86 17.41
C LEU A 650 4.51 34.74 17.18
N THR A 651 5.65 34.32 17.71
CA THR A 651 6.99 34.78 17.34
C THR A 651 7.81 33.60 16.84
N ASN A 652 8.50 33.77 15.71
CA ASN A 652 9.29 32.72 15.07
C ASN A 652 10.73 33.21 14.83
N GLU A 653 11.70 32.46 15.36
CA GLU A 653 13.14 32.64 15.20
C GLU A 653 13.83 31.43 14.55
N GLY A 654 13.11 30.30 14.36
CA GLY A 654 13.55 29.13 13.58
C GLY A 654 12.75 28.94 12.27
N ASN A 655 12.47 27.72 11.84
CA ASN A 655 11.65 27.48 10.63
C ASN A 655 10.16 27.31 10.96
N ILE A 656 9.30 27.72 10.03
CA ILE A 656 7.86 27.51 10.13
C ILE A 656 7.28 27.05 8.79
N GLU A 657 6.51 25.97 8.84
CA GLU A 657 5.72 25.47 7.72
C GLU A 657 4.22 25.53 8.06
N ILE A 658 3.42 25.93 7.07
CA ILE A 658 1.98 26.14 7.24
C ILE A 658 1.23 25.39 6.15
N PHE A 659 0.37 24.46 6.57
CA PHE A 659 -0.47 23.65 5.68
C PHE A 659 -1.96 23.91 5.93
N ASN A 660 -2.73 23.88 4.84
CA ASN A 660 -4.19 24.04 4.84
C ASN A 660 -4.68 25.33 5.54
N THR A 661 -5.68 25.22 6.43
CA THR A 661 -6.37 26.37 6.99
C THR A 661 -5.76 26.77 8.33
N VAL A 662 -4.71 27.59 8.29
CA VAL A 662 -4.23 28.30 9.49
C VAL A 662 -4.86 29.70 9.54
N LYS A 663 -5.58 29.99 10.63
CA LYS A 663 -6.26 31.28 10.82
C LYS A 663 -5.71 31.95 12.07
N VAL A 664 -5.18 33.16 11.90
CA VAL A 664 -4.87 34.07 13.02
C VAL A 664 -5.99 35.11 13.05
N LYS A 665 -6.89 35.02 14.04
CA LYS A 665 -8.08 35.88 14.13
C LYS A 665 -8.05 36.79 15.37
N ASN A 666 -8.64 37.98 15.17
CA ASN A 666 -8.99 38.94 16.22
C ASN A 666 -9.91 38.35 17.26
#